data_AF-A0A2V8D548-F1
#
_entry.id   AF-A0A2V8D548-F1
#
_cell.length_a   1.000
_cell.length_b   1.000
_cell.length_c   1.000
_cell.angle_alpha   90.00
_cell.angle_beta   90.00
_cell.angle_gamma   90.00
#
_symmetry.space_group_name_H-M   'P 1'
#
loop_
_entity.id
_entity.type
_entity.pdbx_description
1 polymer ?
#
loop_
_entity_poly.entity_id
_entity_poly.type
_entity_poly.pdbx_seq_one_letter_code
_entity_poly.pdbx_strand_id
1 'polypeptide(L)'
;MGGHGVVRRRDGRGIVRVHQQQERPVRGIRRSQRREQEARRRRSRDGIRWRRADLPRQPPGESLAVGDGRPRTGDGVQAAFVVKLGEPMPMLKRVGCFLCVIFAVLPAPPGFGGPAQPPPTATAAPRAQASGEEKPDEGIPVTSDLVKRKCGTCHRADEKGRLTRISYRRTTPEGWEQTIKRMITLNNLPLEPAEARDVLRYLADHHGLAPEEAKPAAFEVERRLIEYTYAGDKDTEQLCTTCHSMGRVIWQRRTKEEWTLLLEMHRAIYPGTDTVFRRTVGQRRQSAPQAGGPPPDNRHPMDKAIEHLSSAFPLTSAEWAAWSATMRPPQLQGRWALAGYQPGRGPVFGQVVVTSQGDPNSGEFTTETTFTYARGGQTVTRRGRGLVYTGFQWRGRSTGEGTSFPIAGVSTDWREVLFVDRDWRHAEGRWFTGAYNELGLDVRLHRVGADPVVLGTAESMIKTGASRQELHLFGANLPSNASPADVNFGPGVTVDRIVSATPTQMVVSVSVAPDASLGRRSVMIAGATGEASVAVYNTIDFIKVRPQSGLARLGGGAAYQKQFQQFEAIAYAKGPDGKADTKDDVELGLVDALWTIEEFAATFKDDDKDFVGEIDAETGLFTPNVDGPNPKRKNNANNYGDVWVVAAYPRNLGRDRASDARPVKGRAHLLVTVPSYIMFDQPEVAR
;
A
#
# COMPACT_ATOMS: atom_id res chain seq x y z
N MET A 1 -53.20 18.85 36.54
CA MET A 1 -53.16 18.19 37.87
C MET A 1 -52.36 16.91 37.69
N GLY A 2 -51.08 16.88 38.07
CA GLY A 2 -50.60 16.16 39.28
C GLY A 2 -50.22 14.71 38.88
N GLY A 3 -49.07 14.13 39.17
CA GLY A 3 -47.93 14.47 40.01
C GLY A 3 -46.90 13.33 39.91
N HIS A 4 -45.70 13.58 40.44
CA HIS A 4 -44.50 12.76 40.41
C HIS A 4 -44.62 11.36 41.06
N GLY A 5 -43.74 10.44 40.64
CA GLY A 5 -43.41 9.23 41.40
C GLY A 5 -42.11 8.56 40.93
N VAL A 6 -40.99 8.90 41.56
CA VAL A 6 -39.69 8.21 41.44
C VAL A 6 -39.62 7.11 42.50
N VAL A 7 -39.18 5.90 42.12
CA VAL A 7 -38.63 4.90 43.07
C VAL A 7 -37.40 4.23 42.46
N ARG A 8 -36.26 4.35 43.17
CA ARG A 8 -35.03 3.57 43.02
C ARG A 8 -35.09 2.31 43.91
N ARG A 9 -34.68 1.14 43.40
CA ARG A 9 -33.86 0.07 44.06
C ARG A 9 -33.23 -0.78 42.95
N ARG A 10 -31.89 -0.87 42.79
CA ARG A 10 -30.81 -1.53 43.55
C ARG A 10 -30.69 -3.05 43.27
N ASP A 11 -29.56 -3.39 42.65
CA ASP A 11 -28.78 -4.64 42.60
C ASP A 11 -29.43 -5.95 42.12
N GLY A 12 -28.99 -6.42 40.95
CA GLY A 12 -29.15 -7.80 40.47
C GLY A 12 -28.02 -8.14 39.49
N ARG A 13 -27.07 -8.97 39.93
CA ARG A 13 -25.93 -9.46 39.15
C ARG A 13 -26.40 -10.17 37.87
N GLY A 14 -26.14 -9.58 36.72
CA GLY A 14 -26.30 -10.22 35.42
C GLY A 14 -25.06 -11.03 35.06
N ILE A 15 -25.11 -12.34 35.32
CA ILE A 15 -24.13 -13.31 34.83
C ILE A 15 -24.30 -13.42 33.30
N VAL A 16 -23.28 -13.01 32.54
CA VAL A 16 -23.19 -13.28 31.10
C VAL A 16 -22.94 -14.77 30.92
N ARG A 17 -23.96 -15.52 30.48
CA ARG A 17 -23.78 -16.90 30.00
C ARG A 17 -22.99 -16.88 28.70
N VAL A 18 -21.72 -17.22 28.79
CA VAL A 18 -20.91 -17.67 27.65
C VAL A 18 -21.53 -18.97 27.13
N HIS A 19 -21.84 -19.01 25.84
CA HIS A 19 -22.23 -20.24 25.15
C HIS A 19 -21.05 -21.21 25.17
N GLN A 20 -21.04 -22.09 26.17
CA GLN A 20 -20.12 -23.22 26.27
C GLN A 20 -20.64 -24.30 25.32
N GLN A 21 -20.02 -24.43 24.16
CA GLN A 21 -20.32 -25.53 23.24
C GLN A 21 -19.80 -26.83 23.87
N GLN A 22 -20.71 -27.75 24.18
CA GLN A 22 -20.41 -29.07 24.72
C GLN A 22 -19.63 -29.90 23.70
N GLU A 23 -18.40 -30.28 24.05
CA GLU A 23 -17.73 -31.41 23.41
C GLU A 23 -18.48 -32.70 23.76
N ARG A 24 -18.92 -33.45 22.75
CA ARG A 24 -19.33 -34.86 22.89
C ARG A 24 -18.30 -35.77 22.22
N PRO A 25 -17.86 -36.85 22.89
CA PRO A 25 -16.87 -37.77 22.34
C PRO A 25 -17.53 -38.79 21.42
N VAL A 26 -17.03 -38.95 20.20
CA VAL A 26 -17.43 -40.06 19.33
C VAL A 26 -16.38 -41.17 19.44
N ARG A 27 -16.70 -42.21 20.22
CA ARG A 27 -15.97 -43.47 20.27
C ARG A 27 -16.52 -44.41 19.19
N GLY A 28 -15.68 -44.66 18.17
CA GLY A 28 -15.49 -45.88 17.37
C GLY A 28 -16.68 -46.70 16.85
N ILE A 29 -16.67 -47.00 15.53
CA ILE A 29 -16.95 -48.33 14.96
C ILE A 29 -16.11 -48.56 13.67
N ARG A 30 -15.27 -49.59 13.76
CA ARG A 30 -14.77 -50.60 12.79
C ARG A 30 -13.99 -50.24 11.51
N ARG A 31 -12.71 -50.62 11.59
CA ARG A 31 -11.85 -51.24 10.57
C ARG A 31 -12.61 -52.23 9.65
N SER A 32 -12.66 -51.97 8.34
CA SER A 32 -12.71 -53.05 7.33
C SER A 32 -12.36 -52.66 5.88
N GLN A 33 -12.09 -51.40 5.51
CA GLN A 33 -11.87 -51.05 4.09
C GLN A 33 -10.42 -50.80 3.66
N ARG A 34 -9.44 -51.04 4.54
CA ARG A 34 -8.02 -50.80 4.21
C ARG A 34 -7.32 -51.96 3.50
N ARG A 35 -7.98 -53.12 3.30
CA ARG A 35 -7.38 -54.30 2.64
C ARG A 35 -7.83 -54.55 1.19
N GLU A 36 -8.83 -53.83 0.68
CA GLU A 36 -9.30 -54.02 -0.71
C GLU A 36 -8.63 -53.09 -1.74
N GLN A 37 -8.10 -51.94 -1.34
CA GLN A 37 -7.42 -51.03 -2.28
C GLN A 37 -5.95 -51.39 -2.54
N GLU A 38 -5.30 -52.15 -1.64
CA GLU A 38 -3.90 -52.59 -1.81
C GLU A 38 -3.77 -53.83 -2.72
N ALA A 39 -4.85 -54.59 -2.94
CA ALA A 39 -4.85 -55.79 -3.79
C ALA A 39 -5.03 -55.50 -5.30
N ARG A 40 -5.52 -54.31 -5.68
CA ARG A 40 -5.72 -53.92 -7.10
C ARG A 40 -4.52 -53.26 -7.77
N ARG A 41 -3.46 -52.91 -7.02
CA ARG A 41 -2.22 -52.32 -7.56
C ARG A 41 -1.10 -53.34 -7.87
N ARG A 42 -1.30 -54.63 -7.63
CA ARG A 42 -0.28 -55.68 -7.84
C ARG A 42 -0.52 -56.64 -9.01
N ARG A 43 -1.50 -56.38 -9.89
CA ARG A 43 -1.71 -57.18 -11.12
C ARG A 43 -1.86 -56.29 -12.35
N SER A 44 -0.74 -55.84 -12.88
CA SER A 44 -0.54 -55.47 -14.29
C SER A 44 0.95 -55.14 -14.47
N ARG A 45 1.75 -56.20 -14.54
CA ARG A 45 3.11 -56.17 -15.09
C ARG A 45 3.19 -57.36 -16.01
N ASP A 46 2.85 -57.15 -17.27
CA ASP A 46 3.37 -57.95 -18.38
C ASP A 46 3.68 -57.01 -19.54
N GLY A 47 4.88 -57.19 -20.09
CA GLY A 47 5.62 -56.16 -20.79
C GLY A 47 5.21 -55.92 -22.23
N ILE A 48 5.46 -54.70 -22.71
CA ILE A 48 5.62 -54.40 -24.13
C ILE A 48 6.83 -53.47 -24.29
N ARG A 49 7.81 -54.00 -25.04
CA ARG A 49 9.09 -53.40 -25.44
C ARG A 49 8.82 -52.39 -26.57
N TRP A 50 9.07 -51.09 -26.35
CA TRP A 50 9.00 -50.08 -27.43
C TRP A 50 10.35 -49.96 -28.13
N ARG A 51 10.35 -50.27 -29.43
CA ARG A 51 11.46 -50.03 -30.37
C ARG A 51 11.57 -48.53 -30.65
N ARG A 52 12.82 -48.07 -30.82
CA ARG A 52 13.18 -46.83 -31.50
C ARG A 52 12.60 -46.84 -32.92
N ALA A 53 12.03 -45.71 -33.32
CA ALA A 53 11.79 -45.38 -34.72
C ALA A 53 12.23 -43.93 -34.95
N ASP A 54 12.92 -43.76 -36.06
CA ASP A 54 13.67 -42.60 -36.50
C ASP A 54 12.78 -41.41 -36.88
N LEU A 55 13.30 -40.20 -36.66
CA LEU A 55 12.80 -38.98 -37.30
C LEU A 55 13.93 -38.34 -38.13
N PRO A 56 13.65 -37.88 -39.35
CA PRO A 56 14.67 -37.51 -40.32
C PRO A 56 15.28 -36.12 -40.07
N ARG A 57 16.58 -36.06 -40.33
CA ARG A 57 17.44 -34.86 -40.37
C ARG A 57 17.10 -33.98 -41.57
N GLN A 58 17.15 -32.66 -41.38
CA GLN A 58 17.40 -31.68 -42.44
C GLN A 58 18.74 -30.96 -42.20
N PRO A 59 19.45 -30.53 -43.27
CA PRO A 59 20.90 -30.35 -43.28
C PRO A 59 21.37 -28.95 -42.84
N PRO A 60 22.67 -28.80 -42.49
CA PRO A 60 23.26 -27.54 -42.06
C PRO A 60 23.72 -26.68 -43.25
N GLY A 61 23.39 -25.38 -43.19
CA GLY A 61 23.97 -24.35 -44.05
C GLY A 61 25.24 -23.77 -43.42
N GLU A 62 26.20 -23.46 -44.29
CA GLU A 62 27.61 -23.20 -44.01
C GLU A 62 27.93 -21.94 -43.19
N SER A 63 29.07 -22.03 -42.51
CA SER A 63 29.80 -20.97 -41.81
C SER A 63 30.76 -20.27 -42.76
N LEU A 64 30.90 -18.95 -42.65
CA LEU A 64 32.13 -18.23 -42.99
C LEU A 64 32.66 -17.44 -41.80
N ALA A 65 33.98 -17.58 -41.66
CA ALA A 65 34.90 -17.22 -40.59
C ALA A 65 35.10 -15.69 -40.41
N VAL A 66 35.20 -15.20 -39.17
CA VAL A 66 36.43 -14.80 -38.42
C VAL A 66 36.85 -13.34 -38.60
N GLY A 67 37.08 -12.64 -37.46
CA GLY A 67 37.73 -11.34 -37.39
C GLY A 67 37.77 -10.78 -35.95
N ASP A 68 38.95 -10.84 -35.33
CA ASP A 68 39.34 -10.51 -33.94
C ASP A 68 39.09 -9.08 -33.43
N GLY A 69 39.13 -8.92 -32.09
CA GLY A 69 39.81 -7.76 -31.46
C GLY A 69 39.06 -6.96 -30.38
N ARG A 70 39.27 -7.31 -29.10
CA ARG A 70 39.04 -6.48 -27.87
C ARG A 70 39.97 -5.24 -27.82
N PRO A 71 39.85 -4.24 -26.89
CA PRO A 71 39.23 -4.29 -25.55
C PRO A 71 38.42 -3.04 -25.07
N ARG A 72 37.82 -3.22 -23.88
CA ARG A 72 37.06 -2.28 -23.04
C ARG A 72 37.93 -1.28 -22.25
N THR A 73 37.36 -0.10 -21.96
CA THR A 73 37.50 0.72 -20.71
C THR A 73 36.14 1.47 -20.55
N GLY A 74 35.37 1.51 -19.44
CA GLY A 74 35.63 1.89 -18.02
C GLY A 74 35.68 3.43 -17.92
N ASP A 75 34.90 4.23 -17.18
CA ASP A 75 33.88 4.11 -16.11
C ASP A 75 33.13 5.46 -16.00
N GLY A 76 31.98 5.50 -15.30
CA GLY A 76 31.49 6.73 -14.64
C GLY A 76 30.00 7.07 -14.84
N VAL A 77 29.12 6.51 -14.00
CA VAL A 77 27.71 6.92 -13.88
C VAL A 77 27.53 7.77 -12.61
N GLN A 78 27.12 9.02 -12.78
CA GLN A 78 26.46 9.82 -11.75
C GLN A 78 24.96 9.46 -11.74
N ALA A 79 24.42 9.19 -10.55
CA ALA A 79 23.03 8.84 -10.35
C ALA A 79 22.12 10.08 -10.46
N ALA A 80 21.19 10.05 -11.42
CA ALA A 80 20.02 10.92 -11.46
C ALA A 80 18.78 10.05 -11.79
N PHE A 81 17.76 10.17 -10.95
CA PHE A 81 16.46 9.51 -11.05
C PHE A 81 15.74 9.88 -12.35
N VAL A 82 15.49 8.93 -13.27
CA VAL A 82 14.45 9.06 -14.32
C VAL A 82 13.88 7.69 -14.75
N VAL A 83 12.54 7.60 -14.75
CA VAL A 83 11.68 6.57 -15.36
C VAL A 83 11.84 6.60 -16.90
N LYS A 84 12.20 5.47 -17.55
CA LYS A 84 12.55 5.45 -18.99
C LYS A 84 11.48 4.81 -19.89
N LEU A 85 11.12 5.54 -20.95
CA LEU A 85 10.57 5.08 -22.24
C LEU A 85 11.48 5.68 -23.35
N GLY A 86 11.87 4.91 -24.38
CA GLY A 86 12.72 5.34 -25.54
C GLY A 86 12.01 6.31 -26.50
N GLU A 87 12.60 6.99 -27.50
CA GLU A 87 13.80 6.83 -28.37
C GLU A 87 14.49 8.21 -28.73
N PRO A 88 15.01 8.56 -29.96
CA PRO A 88 16.45 8.82 -30.25
C PRO A 88 16.86 10.25 -30.74
N MET A 89 18.20 10.48 -30.77
CA MET A 89 19.11 11.49 -31.41
C MET A 89 18.62 12.88 -31.91
N PRO A 90 19.46 13.94 -31.77
CA PRO A 90 20.12 14.51 -32.98
C PRO A 90 21.57 15.06 -32.80
N MET A 91 22.17 15.43 -33.95
CA MET A 91 23.55 15.88 -34.22
C MET A 91 23.85 17.39 -34.00
N LEU A 92 25.16 17.66 -33.77
CA LEU A 92 26.03 18.80 -34.20
C LEU A 92 25.81 20.25 -33.67
N LYS A 93 26.77 20.82 -32.90
CA LYS A 93 27.95 21.60 -33.37
C LYS A 93 28.78 22.24 -32.22
N ARG A 94 30.09 22.32 -32.50
CA ARG A 94 31.31 22.78 -31.77
C ARG A 94 31.30 24.22 -31.19
N VAL A 95 32.15 24.44 -30.16
CA VAL A 95 33.29 25.42 -29.98
C VAL A 95 33.75 25.28 -28.50
N GLY A 96 34.94 24.73 -28.16
CA GLY A 96 36.24 25.40 -27.88
C GLY A 96 36.28 26.24 -26.59
N CYS A 97 37.29 26.34 -25.71
CA CYS A 97 38.56 25.66 -25.36
C CYS A 97 39.06 26.28 -24.01
N PHE A 98 40.12 25.71 -23.40
CA PHE A 98 41.05 26.27 -22.36
C PHE A 98 40.90 25.97 -20.83
N LEU A 99 41.70 24.99 -20.40
CA LEU A 99 42.67 24.91 -19.27
C LEU A 99 42.67 25.96 -18.14
N CYS A 100 42.79 25.50 -16.88
CA CYS A 100 44.07 25.48 -16.11
C CYS A 100 43.93 24.90 -14.69
N VAL A 101 44.91 24.09 -14.29
CA VAL A 101 45.12 23.46 -12.98
C VAL A 101 46.25 24.20 -12.25
N ILE A 102 46.12 24.49 -10.95
CA ILE A 102 47.26 24.78 -10.07
C ILE A 102 47.05 24.09 -8.71
N PHE A 103 47.94 23.17 -8.36
CA PHE A 103 48.17 22.60 -7.03
C PHE A 103 49.34 23.35 -6.37
N ALA A 104 49.26 23.64 -5.08
CA ALA A 104 50.38 24.15 -4.28
C ALA A 104 50.61 23.26 -3.05
N VAL A 105 51.85 22.81 -2.92
CA VAL A 105 52.43 22.01 -1.83
C VAL A 105 53.28 22.94 -0.94
N LEU A 106 53.30 22.75 0.37
CA LEU A 106 54.28 23.35 1.29
C LEU A 106 54.89 22.30 2.25
N PRO A 107 56.17 22.44 2.68
CA PRO A 107 56.95 21.39 3.35
C PRO A 107 57.19 21.63 4.86
N ALA A 108 57.62 20.58 5.57
CA ALA A 108 58.06 20.60 6.98
C ALA A 108 59.60 20.44 7.11
N PRO A 109 60.24 20.98 8.18
CA PRO A 109 61.67 20.79 8.50
C PRO A 109 61.88 19.95 9.82
N PRO A 110 63.13 19.61 10.24
CA PRO A 110 63.51 18.25 10.66
C PRO A 110 63.85 18.07 12.16
N GLY A 111 64.13 16.81 12.53
CA GLY A 111 64.27 16.32 13.91
C GLY A 111 65.62 16.48 14.60
N PHE A 112 65.71 15.83 15.78
CA PHE A 112 66.92 15.61 16.57
C PHE A 112 66.87 14.19 17.17
N GLY A 113 68.01 13.48 17.12
CA GLY A 113 68.18 12.12 17.63
C GLY A 113 68.92 12.03 18.99
N GLY A 114 68.91 10.82 19.54
CA GLY A 114 69.68 10.36 20.71
C GLY A 114 69.43 8.84 20.95
N PRO A 115 70.34 8.11 21.63
CA PRO A 115 71.09 7.00 21.03
C PRO A 115 70.62 5.57 21.35
N ALA A 116 71.18 4.62 20.59
CA ALA A 116 70.90 3.19 20.59
C ALA A 116 71.65 2.37 21.66
N GLN A 117 71.05 1.26 22.10
CA GLN A 117 71.68 0.14 22.82
C GLN A 117 71.23 -1.23 22.23
N PRO A 118 72.04 -2.30 22.39
CA PRO A 118 72.07 -3.49 21.52
C PRO A 118 71.06 -4.59 21.91
N PRO A 119 70.78 -5.57 21.03
CA PRO A 119 69.71 -6.55 21.24
C PRO A 119 70.16 -7.76 22.06
N PRO A 120 69.24 -8.36 22.84
CA PRO A 120 69.24 -9.82 22.88
C PRO A 120 67.84 -10.47 22.90
N THR A 121 67.75 -11.55 22.11
CA THR A 121 66.99 -12.80 22.33
C THR A 121 65.46 -12.79 22.41
N ALA A 122 64.88 -13.47 21.42
CA ALA A 122 63.48 -13.86 21.34
C ALA A 122 63.00 -14.64 22.58
N THR A 123 61.88 -14.20 23.14
CA THR A 123 61.03 -14.98 24.06
C THR A 123 59.56 -14.73 23.72
N ALA A 124 58.75 -15.77 23.90
CA ALA A 124 57.42 -15.96 23.34
C ALA A 124 56.43 -14.80 23.58
N ALA A 125 55.66 -14.47 22.53
CA ALA A 125 54.59 -13.48 22.58
C ALA A 125 53.44 -13.91 23.51
N PRO A 126 52.97 -13.06 24.44
CA PRO A 126 51.71 -13.24 25.13
C PRO A 126 50.56 -13.06 24.13
N ARG A 127 49.51 -13.88 24.26
CA ARG A 127 48.24 -13.74 23.52
C ARG A 127 47.73 -12.30 23.66
N ALA A 128 47.69 -11.59 22.53
CA ALA A 128 46.99 -10.32 22.43
C ALA A 128 45.52 -10.55 22.79
N GLN A 129 45.11 -9.99 23.93
CA GLN A 129 43.71 -9.69 24.18
C GLN A 129 43.25 -8.80 23.04
N ALA A 130 42.23 -9.25 22.31
CA ALA A 130 41.50 -8.40 21.39
C ALA A 130 40.99 -7.21 22.20
N SER A 131 41.58 -6.03 21.97
CA SER A 131 40.98 -4.76 22.33
C SER A 131 39.62 -4.73 21.65
N GLY A 132 38.56 -4.89 22.44
CA GLY A 132 37.20 -4.77 21.95
C GLY A 132 37.04 -3.38 21.34
N GLU A 133 36.68 -3.33 20.06
CA GLU A 133 35.99 -2.16 19.53
C GLU A 133 34.79 -1.91 20.45
N GLU A 134 34.74 -0.73 21.06
CA GLU A 134 33.57 -0.26 21.79
C GLU A 134 32.38 -0.35 20.83
N LYS A 135 31.44 -1.27 21.09
CA LYS A 135 30.21 -1.36 20.29
C LYS A 135 29.58 0.04 20.29
N PRO A 136 29.21 0.59 19.12
CA PRO A 136 28.54 1.88 19.09
C PRO A 136 27.28 1.83 19.98
N ASP A 137 27.00 2.91 20.70
CA ASP A 137 25.92 3.00 21.70
C ASP A 137 24.54 3.11 21.04
N GLU A 138 24.14 2.12 20.23
CA GLU A 138 23.03 2.24 19.28
C GLU A 138 21.63 2.01 19.88
N GLY A 139 21.54 1.39 21.06
CA GLY A 139 20.24 0.98 21.63
C GLY A 139 19.45 2.10 22.31
N ILE A 140 18.12 2.04 22.23
CA ILE A 140 17.18 3.01 22.82
C ILE A 140 16.71 2.51 24.19
N PRO A 141 16.95 3.23 25.30
CA PRO A 141 16.49 2.84 26.63
C PRO A 141 14.97 2.67 26.71
N VAL A 142 14.53 1.65 27.45
CA VAL A 142 13.12 1.50 27.83
C VAL A 142 12.93 2.13 29.21
N THR A 143 12.08 3.14 29.28
CA THR A 143 11.74 3.90 30.49
C THR A 143 10.40 3.49 31.10
N SER A 144 9.55 2.76 30.38
CA SER A 144 8.25 2.32 30.91
C SER A 144 8.37 1.16 31.91
N ASP A 145 7.90 1.38 33.13
CA ASP A 145 7.82 0.35 34.17
C ASP A 145 6.89 -0.79 33.77
N LEU A 146 5.81 -0.51 33.04
CA LEU A 146 4.92 -1.56 32.54
C LEU A 146 5.66 -2.48 31.55
N VAL A 147 6.40 -1.91 30.61
CA VAL A 147 7.19 -2.69 29.64
C VAL A 147 8.27 -3.49 30.37
N LYS A 148 9.02 -2.87 31.29
CA LYS A 148 10.04 -3.58 32.08
C LYS A 148 9.44 -4.74 32.87
N ARG A 149 8.30 -4.55 33.55
CA ARG A 149 7.65 -5.60 34.34
C ARG A 149 7.12 -6.74 33.48
N LYS A 150 6.50 -6.45 32.33
CA LYS A 150 5.89 -7.46 31.46
C LYS A 150 6.90 -8.19 30.58
N CYS A 151 7.93 -7.49 30.11
CA CYS A 151 8.89 -8.03 29.14
C CYS A 151 10.22 -8.45 29.78
N GLY A 152 10.57 -7.88 30.95
CA GLY A 152 11.91 -8.00 31.56
C GLY A 152 12.30 -9.39 32.06
N THR A 153 11.34 -10.30 32.21
CA THR A 153 11.60 -11.71 32.57
C THR A 153 12.38 -12.44 31.48
N CYS A 154 12.14 -12.08 30.20
CA CYS A 154 12.82 -12.66 29.04
C CYS A 154 13.79 -11.67 28.39
N HIS A 155 13.44 -10.38 28.38
CA HIS A 155 14.25 -9.31 27.79
C HIS A 155 15.11 -8.66 28.87
N ARG A 156 16.37 -9.08 28.98
CA ARG A 156 17.28 -8.57 30.03
C ARG A 156 17.58 -7.10 29.83
N ALA A 157 17.54 -6.33 30.91
CA ALA A 157 17.98 -4.94 30.93
C ALA A 157 19.50 -4.86 31.10
N ASP A 158 20.13 -3.92 30.41
CA ASP A 158 21.48 -3.46 30.74
C ASP A 158 21.44 -2.28 31.73
N GLU A 159 22.61 -1.79 32.12
CA GLU A 159 22.76 -0.67 33.07
C GLU A 159 22.14 0.65 32.58
N LYS A 160 22.00 0.81 31.26
CA LYS A 160 21.37 1.99 30.63
C LYS A 160 19.85 1.81 30.47
N GLY A 161 19.27 0.74 31.01
CA GLY A 161 17.84 0.44 30.91
C GLY A 161 17.41 -0.05 29.52
N ARG A 162 18.35 -0.51 28.69
CA ARG A 162 18.04 -1.09 27.38
C ARG A 162 17.69 -2.56 27.54
N LEU A 163 16.55 -2.95 26.99
CA LEU A 163 16.09 -4.33 27.00
C LEU A 163 16.58 -5.06 25.74
N THR A 164 17.10 -6.27 25.89
CA THR A 164 17.51 -7.09 24.73
C THR A 164 16.39 -7.18 23.70
N ARG A 165 16.73 -7.14 22.41
CA ARG A 165 15.79 -7.10 21.27
C ARG A 165 14.96 -5.82 21.15
N ILE A 166 14.22 -5.43 22.20
CA ILE A 166 13.26 -4.31 22.18
C ILE A 166 13.98 -2.98 21.89
N SER A 167 15.09 -2.73 22.59
CA SER A 167 15.86 -1.49 22.46
C SER A 167 16.61 -1.34 21.14
N TYR A 168 16.69 -2.39 20.33
CA TYR A 168 17.55 -2.45 19.15
C TYR A 168 16.76 -2.46 17.84
N ARG A 169 15.47 -2.12 17.90
CA ARG A 169 14.59 -2.00 16.74
C ARG A 169 13.60 -0.85 16.91
N ARG A 170 13.12 -0.34 15.77
CA ARG A 170 11.99 0.59 15.67
C ARG A 170 11.04 0.15 14.55
N THR A 171 9.75 0.46 14.67
CA THR A 171 8.73 0.14 13.67
C THR A 171 7.43 0.93 13.90
N THR A 172 6.44 0.75 13.03
CA THR A 172 5.10 1.36 13.13
C THR A 172 4.30 0.78 14.31
N PRO A 173 3.18 1.40 14.71
CA PRO A 173 2.26 0.82 15.69
C PRO A 173 1.86 -0.62 15.31
N GLU A 174 1.49 -0.86 14.05
CA GLU A 174 1.14 -2.20 13.56
C GLU A 174 2.29 -3.20 13.67
N GLY A 175 3.54 -2.77 13.43
CA GLY A 175 4.72 -3.63 13.57
C GLY A 175 5.00 -4.01 15.02
N TRP A 176 4.79 -3.10 15.97
CA TRP A 176 4.91 -3.37 17.40
C TRP A 176 3.80 -4.26 17.90
N GLU A 177 2.58 -3.99 17.46
CA GLU A 177 1.42 -4.81 17.76
C GLU A 177 1.60 -6.25 17.29
N GLN A 178 2.01 -6.48 16.05
CA GLN A 178 2.30 -7.82 15.53
C GLN A 178 3.36 -8.54 16.39
N THR A 179 4.33 -7.78 16.91
CA THR A 179 5.36 -8.31 17.80
C THR A 179 4.76 -8.72 19.14
N ILE A 180 3.94 -7.88 19.76
CA ILE A 180 3.26 -8.16 21.04
C ILE A 180 2.34 -9.36 20.88
N LYS A 181 1.51 -9.40 19.83
CA LYS A 181 0.65 -10.55 19.50
C LYS A 181 1.46 -11.84 19.38
N ARG A 182 2.60 -11.81 18.70
CA ARG A 182 3.49 -12.98 18.60
C ARG A 182 4.01 -13.42 19.97
N MET A 183 4.33 -12.49 20.87
CA MET A 183 4.75 -12.86 22.24
C MET A 183 3.61 -13.47 23.04
N ILE A 184 2.38 -13.00 22.86
CA ILE A 184 1.19 -13.59 23.50
C ILE A 184 0.94 -15.00 22.94
N THR A 185 0.97 -15.18 21.62
CA THR A 185 0.54 -16.43 20.98
C THR A 185 1.62 -17.51 20.89
N LEU A 186 2.88 -17.15 20.68
CA LEU A 186 3.99 -18.11 20.56
C LEU A 186 4.79 -18.27 21.85
N ASN A 187 4.81 -17.24 22.70
CA ASN A 187 5.64 -17.22 23.92
C ASN A 187 4.80 -17.14 25.20
N ASN A 188 3.47 -17.22 25.09
CA ASN A 188 2.51 -17.22 26.21
C ASN A 188 2.67 -16.03 27.16
N LEU A 189 3.01 -14.84 26.65
CA LEU A 189 3.12 -13.62 27.45
C LEU A 189 1.75 -13.27 28.07
N PRO A 190 1.60 -13.27 29.41
CA PRO A 190 0.37 -12.83 30.04
C PRO A 190 0.26 -11.30 30.01
N LEU A 191 -0.70 -10.79 29.23
CA LEU A 191 -0.92 -9.36 29.04
C LEU A 191 -2.41 -9.06 28.92
N GLU A 192 -2.93 -8.22 29.80
CA GLU A 192 -4.34 -7.79 29.72
C GLU A 192 -4.54 -6.80 28.56
N PRO A 193 -5.75 -6.71 27.96
CA PRO A 193 -5.98 -5.83 26.81
C PRO A 193 -5.68 -4.34 27.07
N ALA A 194 -5.90 -3.85 28.29
CA ALA A 194 -5.54 -2.48 28.66
C ALA A 194 -4.03 -2.29 28.71
N GLU A 195 -3.31 -3.21 29.34
CA GLU A 195 -1.84 -3.21 29.42
C GLU A 195 -1.22 -3.32 28.02
N ALA A 196 -1.80 -4.14 27.13
CA ALA A 196 -1.33 -4.28 25.76
C ALA A 196 -1.39 -2.97 24.97
N ARG A 197 -2.47 -2.19 25.16
CA ARG A 197 -2.61 -0.87 24.54
C ARG A 197 -1.58 0.13 25.07
N ASP A 198 -1.32 0.12 26.38
CA ASP A 198 -0.34 1.01 27.00
C ASP A 198 1.10 0.65 26.59
N VAL A 199 1.43 -0.64 26.53
CA VAL A 199 2.71 -1.14 26.01
C VAL A 199 2.88 -0.77 24.54
N LEU A 200 1.84 -0.98 23.72
CA LEU A 200 1.86 -0.61 22.30
C LEU A 200 2.09 0.89 22.12
N ARG A 201 1.33 1.72 22.84
CA ARG A 201 1.47 3.18 22.82
C ARG A 201 2.90 3.60 23.14
N TYR A 202 3.45 3.09 24.25
CA TYR A 202 4.82 3.38 24.64
C TYR A 202 5.84 2.97 23.57
N LEU A 203 5.76 1.74 23.06
CA LEU A 203 6.72 1.25 22.07
C LEU A 203 6.61 2.00 20.73
N ALA A 204 5.42 2.35 20.29
CA ALA A 204 5.22 3.14 19.08
C ALA A 204 5.73 4.58 19.24
N ASP A 205 5.57 5.21 20.41
CA ASP A 205 6.02 6.58 20.63
C ASP A 205 7.55 6.68 20.81
N HIS A 206 8.15 5.73 21.53
CA HIS A 206 9.58 5.77 21.87
C HIS A 206 10.48 4.94 20.95
N HIS A 207 9.93 3.92 20.28
CA HIS A 207 10.62 3.07 19.32
C HIS A 207 9.89 3.10 17.96
N GLY A 208 9.38 4.27 17.59
CA GLY A 208 8.65 4.52 16.36
C GLY A 208 9.53 4.86 15.15
N LEU A 209 8.89 5.20 14.05
CA LEU A 209 9.55 5.70 12.84
C LEU A 209 9.39 7.22 12.72
N ALA A 210 10.32 7.89 12.03
CA ALA A 210 10.08 9.23 11.52
C ALA A 210 9.07 9.21 10.36
N PRO A 211 8.39 10.33 10.05
CA PRO A 211 7.48 10.41 8.91
C PRO A 211 8.10 9.95 7.59
N GLU A 212 9.34 10.35 7.31
CA GLU A 212 10.08 10.02 6.09
C GLU A 212 10.44 8.54 6.02
N GLU A 213 10.60 7.89 7.17
CA GLU A 213 10.88 6.46 7.27
C GLU A 213 9.62 5.59 7.07
N ALA A 214 8.45 6.09 7.49
CA ALA A 214 7.17 5.38 7.41
C ALA A 214 6.51 5.51 6.03
N LYS A 215 6.62 6.68 5.39
CA LYS A 215 5.92 7.02 4.15
C LYS A 215 6.10 6.01 2.99
N PRO A 216 7.31 5.48 2.71
CA PRO A 216 7.50 4.56 1.58
C PRO A 216 6.70 3.25 1.67
N ALA A 217 6.24 2.87 2.87
CA ALA A 217 5.45 1.67 3.12
C ALA A 217 4.05 1.97 3.68
N ALA A 218 3.55 3.21 3.53
CA ALA A 218 2.23 3.63 4.03
C ALA A 218 1.08 2.72 3.54
N PHE A 219 1.20 2.20 2.31
CA PHE A 219 0.24 1.28 1.70
C PHE A 219 -0.04 0.03 2.55
N GLU A 220 0.92 -0.42 3.38
CA GLU A 220 0.74 -1.57 4.28
C GLU A 220 -0.26 -1.29 5.39
N VAL A 221 -0.12 -0.13 6.06
CA VAL A 221 -1.01 0.25 7.17
C VAL A 221 -2.36 0.69 6.65
N GLU A 222 -2.40 1.29 5.46
CA GLU A 222 -3.62 1.67 4.74
C GLU A 222 -4.37 0.47 4.13
N ARG A 223 -3.78 -0.72 4.22
CA ARG A 223 -4.32 -1.99 3.70
C ARG A 223 -4.63 -1.93 2.20
N ARG A 224 -3.77 -1.25 1.44
CA ARG A 224 -3.89 -1.21 -0.02
C ARG A 224 -3.27 -2.45 -0.62
N LEU A 225 -4.02 -3.10 -1.49
CA LEU A 225 -3.51 -4.18 -2.32
C LEU A 225 -2.94 -3.56 -3.59
N ILE A 226 -1.62 -3.36 -3.60
CA ILE A 226 -0.90 -2.76 -4.72
C ILE A 226 0.18 -3.70 -5.23
N GLU A 227 0.52 -3.54 -6.50
CA GLU A 227 1.79 -4.02 -7.02
C GLU A 227 2.88 -3.05 -6.58
N TYR A 228 3.83 -3.55 -5.78
CA TYR A 228 4.94 -2.74 -5.25
C TYR A 228 6.27 -3.41 -5.56
N THR A 229 7.18 -2.67 -6.19
CA THR A 229 8.54 -3.11 -6.48
C THR A 229 9.54 -2.32 -5.63
N TYR A 230 10.36 -3.02 -4.85
CA TYR A 230 11.43 -2.38 -4.10
C TYR A 230 12.67 -2.19 -4.99
N ALA A 231 12.98 -0.94 -5.34
CA ALA A 231 14.10 -0.61 -6.21
C ALA A 231 15.48 -0.60 -5.51
N GLY A 232 15.52 -0.68 -4.18
CA GLY A 232 16.77 -0.49 -3.41
C GLY A 232 17.75 -1.64 -3.52
N ASP A 233 17.28 -2.87 -3.66
CA ASP A 233 18.11 -4.05 -3.99
C ASP A 233 17.22 -5.19 -4.51
N LYS A 234 17.53 -5.69 -5.71
CA LYS A 234 16.71 -6.69 -6.39
C LYS A 234 16.80 -8.06 -5.71
N ASP A 235 17.97 -8.46 -5.23
CA ASP A 235 18.14 -9.76 -4.58
C ASP A 235 17.36 -9.80 -3.26
N THR A 236 17.42 -8.72 -2.48
CA THR A 236 16.63 -8.55 -1.25
C THR A 236 15.14 -8.47 -1.55
N GLU A 237 14.71 -7.75 -2.59
CA GLU A 237 13.32 -7.70 -3.02
C GLU A 237 12.78 -9.10 -3.31
N GLN A 238 13.42 -9.86 -4.19
CA GLN A 238 13.00 -11.21 -4.55
C GLN A 238 13.00 -12.17 -3.36
N LEU A 239 14.01 -12.06 -2.49
CA LEU A 239 14.12 -12.88 -1.29
C LEU A 239 12.95 -12.60 -0.33
N CYS A 240 12.73 -11.32 -0.01
CA CYS A 240 11.83 -10.92 1.07
C CYS A 240 10.35 -10.83 0.65
N THR A 241 10.02 -10.75 -0.65
CA THR A 241 8.63 -10.75 -1.15
C THR A 241 7.99 -12.12 -1.26
N THR A 242 8.76 -13.21 -1.15
CA THR A 242 8.27 -14.57 -1.44
C THR A 242 7.07 -14.98 -0.55
N CYS A 243 6.97 -14.44 0.66
CA CYS A 243 5.93 -14.82 1.61
C CYS A 243 4.99 -13.66 2.01
N HIS A 244 5.52 -12.44 2.08
CA HIS A 244 4.79 -11.25 2.47
C HIS A 244 5.37 -10.05 1.73
N SER A 245 4.68 -8.91 1.76
CA SER A 245 5.14 -7.71 1.05
C SER A 245 6.48 -7.16 1.56
N MET A 246 7.17 -6.39 0.71
CA MET A 246 8.34 -5.60 1.13
C MET A 246 8.00 -4.47 2.09
N GLY A 247 6.77 -3.95 2.07
CA GLY A 247 6.37 -2.87 2.96
C GLY A 247 6.59 -3.26 4.43
N ARG A 248 6.38 -4.54 4.77
CA ARG A 248 6.65 -5.10 6.11
C ARG A 248 8.13 -5.14 6.51
N VAL A 249 9.04 -5.02 5.56
CA VAL A 249 10.48 -4.92 5.81
C VAL A 249 10.87 -3.44 5.91
N ILE A 250 10.39 -2.63 4.96
CA ILE A 250 10.70 -1.20 4.83
C ILE A 250 10.30 -0.39 6.06
N TRP A 251 9.19 -0.72 6.72
CA TRP A 251 8.72 -0.05 7.93
C TRP A 251 9.43 -0.52 9.24
N GLN A 252 10.64 -1.06 9.13
CA GLN A 252 11.46 -1.44 10.29
C GLN A 252 12.83 -0.79 10.22
N ARG A 253 13.40 -0.51 11.38
CA ARG A 253 14.77 -0.01 11.55
C ARG A 253 15.43 -0.85 12.63
N ARG A 254 16.61 -1.40 12.38
CA ARG A 254 17.25 -2.39 13.26
C ARG A 254 18.77 -2.25 13.21
N THR A 255 19.44 -2.67 14.28
CA THR A 255 20.88 -2.91 14.20
C THR A 255 21.16 -4.11 13.29
N LYS A 256 22.41 -4.26 12.83
CA LYS A 256 22.82 -5.43 12.05
C LYS A 256 22.53 -6.75 12.78
N GLU A 257 22.84 -6.80 14.08
CA GLU A 257 22.58 -7.96 14.92
C GLU A 257 21.07 -8.29 14.97
N GLU A 258 20.19 -7.30 15.05
CA GLU A 258 18.75 -7.51 15.04
C GLU A 258 18.19 -7.93 13.66
N TRP A 259 18.82 -7.52 12.56
CA TRP A 259 18.50 -8.05 11.23
C TRP A 259 18.92 -9.52 11.08
N THR A 260 20.12 -9.87 11.55
CA THR A 260 20.60 -11.26 11.58
C THR A 260 19.64 -12.14 12.38
N LEU A 261 19.33 -11.74 13.62
CA LEU A 261 18.43 -12.50 14.48
C LEU A 261 17.00 -12.59 13.94
N LEU A 262 16.54 -11.59 13.16
CA LEU A 262 15.25 -11.67 12.48
C LEU A 262 15.26 -12.78 11.42
N LEU A 263 16.31 -12.89 10.60
CA LEU A 263 16.39 -13.95 9.60
C LEU A 263 16.58 -15.33 10.25
N GLU A 264 17.35 -15.43 11.31
CA GLU A 264 17.46 -16.68 12.10
C GLU A 264 16.11 -17.12 12.66
N MET A 265 15.30 -16.17 13.16
CA MET A 265 13.94 -16.47 13.60
C MET A 265 13.08 -17.02 12.44
N HIS A 266 13.16 -16.46 11.24
CA HIS A 266 12.43 -16.98 10.08
C HIS A 266 12.85 -18.42 9.76
N ARG A 267 14.15 -18.72 9.80
CA ARG A 267 14.68 -20.07 9.57
C ARG A 267 14.22 -21.07 10.61
N ALA A 268 14.19 -20.65 11.88
CA ALA A 268 13.78 -21.49 12.99
C ALA A 268 12.28 -21.79 12.97
N ILE A 269 11.45 -20.78 12.70
CA ILE A 269 9.99 -20.93 12.68
C ILE A 269 9.51 -21.63 11.39
N TYR A 270 10.23 -21.43 10.27
CA TYR A 270 9.87 -21.99 8.97
C TYR A 270 11.03 -22.80 8.36
N PRO A 271 11.29 -24.03 8.80
CA PRO A 271 12.46 -24.83 8.39
C PRO A 271 12.63 -25.09 6.88
N GLY A 272 11.59 -24.83 6.06
CA GLY A 272 11.65 -24.91 4.60
C GLY A 272 12.20 -23.66 3.89
N THR A 273 12.37 -22.54 4.61
CA THR A 273 12.71 -21.25 3.99
C THR A 273 14.05 -21.26 3.27
N ASP A 274 15.08 -21.93 3.79
CA ASP A 274 16.40 -21.99 3.15
C ASP A 274 16.33 -22.59 1.73
N THR A 275 15.46 -23.58 1.53
CA THR A 275 15.27 -24.20 0.22
C THR A 275 14.52 -23.27 -0.73
N VAL A 276 13.49 -22.59 -0.22
CA VAL A 276 12.71 -21.62 -0.99
C VAL A 276 13.62 -20.48 -1.45
N PHE A 277 14.33 -19.87 -0.52
CA PHE A 277 15.19 -18.71 -0.79
C PHE A 277 16.30 -18.99 -1.80
N ARG A 278 16.99 -20.13 -1.70
CA ARG A 278 18.00 -20.51 -2.70
C ARG A 278 17.40 -20.71 -4.09
N ARG A 279 16.17 -21.21 -4.18
CA ARG A 279 15.46 -21.38 -5.46
C ARG A 279 14.99 -20.05 -6.03
N THR A 280 14.41 -19.18 -5.21
CA THR A 280 13.83 -17.90 -5.64
C THR A 280 14.87 -16.98 -6.26
N VAL A 281 16.01 -16.78 -5.60
CA VAL A 281 17.09 -15.91 -6.12
C VAL A 281 17.96 -16.60 -7.18
N GLY A 282 17.55 -17.76 -7.67
CA GLY A 282 18.27 -18.46 -8.73
C GLY A 282 19.65 -18.96 -8.34
N GLN A 283 19.96 -19.15 -7.03
CA GLN A 283 21.13 -19.91 -6.59
C GLN A 283 20.93 -21.42 -6.85
N ARG A 284 20.77 -21.79 -8.13
CA ARG A 284 21.36 -23.04 -8.61
C ARG A 284 22.86 -22.89 -8.41
N ARG A 285 23.55 -23.92 -7.89
CA ARG A 285 25.01 -24.03 -8.01
C ARG A 285 25.38 -23.78 -9.47
N GLN A 286 25.82 -22.58 -9.85
CA GLN A 286 26.14 -22.30 -11.26
C GLN A 286 27.40 -21.48 -11.44
N SER A 287 28.32 -22.19 -12.09
CA SER A 287 29.20 -21.77 -13.17
C SER A 287 30.44 -20.94 -12.78
N ALA A 288 31.56 -21.36 -13.38
CA ALA A 288 32.85 -20.71 -13.31
C ALA A 288 32.75 -19.20 -13.62
N PRO A 289 33.63 -18.37 -13.05
CA PRO A 289 33.60 -16.92 -13.24
C PRO A 289 33.49 -16.56 -14.73
N GLN A 290 32.63 -15.60 -15.07
CA GLN A 290 32.67 -14.99 -16.39
C GLN A 290 34.05 -14.35 -16.58
N ALA A 291 34.76 -14.72 -17.65
CA ALA A 291 36.12 -14.25 -17.88
C ALA A 291 36.16 -12.71 -17.97
N GLY A 292 36.80 -12.08 -16.97
CA GLY A 292 36.94 -10.63 -16.86
C GLY A 292 35.84 -9.91 -16.08
N GLY A 293 34.92 -10.62 -15.42
CA GLY A 293 33.99 -10.04 -14.44
C GLY A 293 34.50 -10.20 -12.99
N PRO A 294 34.01 -9.38 -12.04
CA PRO A 294 34.26 -9.62 -10.63
C PRO A 294 33.79 -11.03 -10.24
N PRO A 295 34.46 -11.71 -9.29
CA PRO A 295 34.05 -13.03 -8.85
C PRO A 295 32.60 -13.00 -8.38
N PRO A 296 31.79 -14.03 -8.70
CA PRO A 296 30.39 -14.06 -8.26
C PRO A 296 30.32 -14.08 -6.73
N ASP A 297 29.47 -13.23 -6.16
CA ASP A 297 29.19 -13.26 -4.72
C ASP A 297 28.40 -14.54 -4.39
N ASN A 298 29.12 -15.53 -3.86
CA ASN A 298 28.62 -16.86 -3.51
C ASN A 298 28.08 -16.95 -2.07
N ARG A 299 27.98 -15.83 -1.34
CA ARG A 299 27.38 -15.83 0.00
C ARG A 299 25.94 -16.30 -0.04
N HIS A 300 25.43 -16.73 1.11
CA HIS A 300 24.02 -17.10 1.21
C HIS A 300 23.15 -15.87 0.86
N PRO A 301 22.03 -16.03 0.15
CA PRO A 301 21.17 -14.90 -0.23
C PRO A 301 20.72 -14.05 0.97
N MET A 302 20.55 -14.68 2.14
CA MET A 302 20.27 -13.99 3.40
C MET A 302 21.42 -13.12 3.89
N ASP A 303 22.67 -13.53 3.72
CA ASP A 303 23.83 -12.75 4.18
C ASP A 303 23.92 -11.44 3.39
N LYS A 304 23.64 -11.52 2.08
CA LYS A 304 23.52 -10.34 1.19
C LYS A 304 22.37 -9.44 1.64
N ALA A 305 21.21 -10.02 1.94
CA ALA A 305 20.08 -9.27 2.45
C ALA A 305 20.38 -8.62 3.81
N ILE A 306 21.08 -9.27 4.74
CA ILE A 306 21.49 -8.67 6.02
C ILE A 306 22.35 -7.44 5.77
N GLU A 307 23.34 -7.54 4.88
CA GLU A 307 24.21 -6.41 4.54
C GLU A 307 23.41 -5.23 4.00
N HIS A 308 22.54 -5.49 3.01
CA HIS A 308 21.68 -4.46 2.44
C HIS A 308 20.74 -3.85 3.48
N LEU A 309 19.98 -4.68 4.21
CA LEU A 309 18.99 -4.23 5.20
C LEU A 309 19.63 -3.44 6.34
N SER A 310 20.84 -3.82 6.77
CA SER A 310 21.56 -3.10 7.82
C SER A 310 22.01 -1.71 7.38
N SER A 311 22.32 -1.55 6.09
CA SER A 311 22.72 -0.27 5.50
C SER A 311 21.51 0.60 5.14
N ALA A 312 20.48 0.01 4.52
CA ALA A 312 19.30 0.72 4.05
C ALA A 312 18.32 1.07 5.17
N PHE A 313 18.26 0.25 6.22
CA PHE A 313 17.31 0.39 7.32
C PHE A 313 17.97 0.27 8.71
N PRO A 314 18.99 1.11 9.00
CA PRO A 314 19.72 1.09 10.27
C PRO A 314 18.83 1.54 11.43
N LEU A 315 19.16 1.13 12.66
CA LEU A 315 18.42 1.54 13.85
C LEU A 315 18.43 3.07 14.03
N THR A 316 19.60 3.68 13.87
CA THR A 316 19.80 5.13 13.95
C THR A 316 19.78 5.74 12.55
N SER A 317 19.11 6.88 12.41
CA SER A 317 19.00 7.60 11.15
C SER A 317 18.91 9.10 11.42
N ALA A 318 19.28 9.92 10.42
CA ALA A 318 19.19 11.37 10.54
C ALA A 318 17.72 11.83 10.68
N GLU A 319 16.82 11.15 9.98
CA GLU A 319 15.37 11.38 10.01
C GLU A 319 14.81 11.14 11.40
N TRP A 320 15.18 10.03 12.05
CA TRP A 320 14.75 9.73 13.42
C TRP A 320 15.36 10.68 14.44
N ALA A 321 16.66 11.00 14.32
CA ALA A 321 17.30 11.96 15.20
C ALA A 321 16.61 13.34 15.15
N ALA A 322 16.32 13.83 13.95
CA ALA A 322 15.60 15.09 13.74
C ALA A 322 14.15 15.05 14.25
N TRP A 323 13.46 13.93 14.02
CA TRP A 323 12.06 13.78 14.44
C TRP A 323 11.92 13.61 15.95
N SER A 324 12.64 12.66 16.55
CA SER A 324 12.53 12.35 17.98
C SER A 324 12.92 13.53 18.88
N ALA A 325 13.89 14.36 18.46
CA ALA A 325 14.30 15.56 19.19
C ALA A 325 13.23 16.68 19.20
N THR A 326 12.29 16.66 18.26
CA THR A 326 11.26 17.71 18.09
C THR A 326 9.83 17.20 18.23
N MET A 327 9.68 15.90 18.53
CA MET A 327 8.39 15.27 18.72
C MET A 327 7.66 15.96 19.88
N ARG A 328 6.42 16.34 19.63
CA ARG A 328 5.59 17.10 20.54
C ARG A 328 4.16 16.55 20.54
N PRO A 329 3.40 16.75 21.62
CA PRO A 329 2.01 16.33 21.65
C PRO A 329 1.23 16.92 20.46
N PRO A 330 0.46 16.10 19.73
CA PRO A 330 -0.21 16.52 18.50
C PRO A 330 -1.31 17.54 18.80
N GLN A 331 -1.32 18.68 18.10
CA GLN A 331 -2.36 19.70 18.23
C GLN A 331 -3.26 19.73 16.99
N LEU A 332 -4.20 18.79 16.95
CA LEU A 332 -5.05 18.55 15.77
C LEU A 332 -6.45 19.15 15.88
N GLN A 333 -6.78 19.79 17.01
CA GLN A 333 -8.11 20.31 17.28
C GLN A 333 -8.48 21.41 16.27
N GLY A 334 -9.74 21.41 15.82
CA GLY A 334 -10.27 22.39 14.87
C GLY A 334 -10.93 21.75 13.66
N ARG A 335 -11.19 22.58 12.64
CA ARG A 335 -11.83 22.19 11.39
C ARG A 335 -10.81 21.78 10.35
N TRP A 336 -11.08 20.69 9.66
CA TRP A 336 -10.30 20.16 8.55
C TRP A 336 -11.22 19.98 7.35
N ALA A 337 -10.83 20.52 6.20
CA ALA A 337 -11.51 20.30 4.94
C ALA A 337 -11.12 18.91 4.43
N LEU A 338 -12.11 18.11 4.03
CA LEU A 338 -11.95 16.73 3.58
C LEU A 338 -12.12 16.68 2.07
N ALA A 339 -11.11 16.15 1.38
CA ALA A 339 -11.20 15.67 0.01
C ALA A 339 -10.89 14.18 -0.01
N GLY A 340 -11.72 13.38 -0.70
CA GLY A 340 -11.51 11.94 -0.76
C GLY A 340 -12.03 11.31 -2.04
N TYR A 341 -11.81 10.01 -2.18
CA TYR A 341 -12.25 9.24 -3.33
C TYR A 341 -12.59 7.81 -2.93
N GLN A 342 -13.82 7.37 -3.24
CA GLN A 342 -14.24 5.99 -3.03
C GLN A 342 -14.35 5.29 -4.38
N PRO A 343 -13.58 4.21 -4.62
CA PRO A 343 -13.77 3.38 -5.81
C PRO A 343 -15.23 2.95 -5.99
N GLY A 344 -15.74 3.09 -7.20
CA GLY A 344 -17.12 2.78 -7.59
C GLY A 344 -18.11 3.92 -7.35
N ARG A 345 -17.74 4.94 -6.56
CA ARG A 345 -18.61 6.09 -6.25
C ARG A 345 -18.03 7.45 -6.65
N GLY A 346 -16.71 7.55 -6.73
CA GLY A 346 -16.00 8.76 -7.13
C GLY A 346 -15.64 9.69 -5.96
N PRO A 347 -15.44 10.99 -6.23
CA PRO A 347 -14.93 11.93 -5.25
C PRO A 347 -15.94 12.28 -4.16
N VAL A 348 -15.43 12.56 -2.97
CA VAL A 348 -16.19 13.06 -1.82
C VAL A 348 -15.55 14.33 -1.27
N PHE A 349 -16.38 15.25 -0.79
CA PHE A 349 -15.90 16.52 -0.22
C PHE A 349 -16.67 16.88 1.04
N GLY A 350 -16.01 17.49 2.01
CA GLY A 350 -16.66 17.88 3.25
C GLY A 350 -15.72 18.43 4.30
N GLN A 351 -16.02 18.11 5.56
CA GLN A 351 -15.23 18.55 6.70
C GLN A 351 -15.15 17.50 7.81
N VAL A 352 -14.06 17.55 8.56
CA VAL A 352 -13.85 16.85 9.84
C VAL A 352 -13.63 17.90 10.92
N VAL A 353 -14.41 17.83 11.99
CA VAL A 353 -14.19 18.59 13.22
C VAL A 353 -13.48 17.67 14.21
N VAL A 354 -12.25 18.03 14.58
CA VAL A 354 -11.42 17.28 15.52
C VAL A 354 -11.46 17.97 16.88
N THR A 355 -11.77 17.21 17.94
CA THR A 355 -11.80 17.70 19.32
C THR A 355 -10.88 16.85 20.18
N SER A 356 -10.12 17.45 21.10
CA SER A 356 -9.34 16.68 22.07
C SER A 356 -10.22 15.88 23.01
N GLN A 357 -9.75 14.69 23.36
CA GLN A 357 -10.37 13.84 24.36
C GLN A 357 -9.44 13.68 25.56
N GLY A 358 -9.93 14.00 26.76
CA GLY A 358 -9.14 13.86 28.00
C GLY A 358 -8.02 14.89 28.10
N ASP A 359 -6.84 14.43 28.48
CA ASP A 359 -5.66 15.30 28.62
C ASP A 359 -5.27 15.89 27.24
N PRO A 360 -5.03 17.21 27.12
CA PRO A 360 -4.67 17.85 25.85
C PRO A 360 -3.41 17.28 25.17
N ASN A 361 -2.51 16.64 25.93
CA ASN A 361 -1.28 16.04 25.45
C ASN A 361 -1.39 14.52 25.24
N SER A 362 -2.54 13.91 25.52
CA SER A 362 -2.76 12.47 25.34
C SER A 362 -2.67 12.02 23.87
N GLY A 363 -2.90 12.93 22.93
CA GLY A 363 -3.08 12.59 21.52
C GLY A 363 -4.31 11.73 21.23
N GLU A 364 -5.28 11.72 22.16
CA GLU A 364 -6.62 11.17 21.97
C GLU A 364 -7.57 12.26 21.48
N PHE A 365 -8.40 11.92 20.49
CA PHE A 365 -9.33 12.85 19.84
C PHE A 365 -10.68 12.17 19.57
N THR A 366 -11.73 12.99 19.51
CA THR A 366 -13.01 12.65 18.87
C THR A 366 -13.13 13.39 17.55
N THR A 367 -13.92 12.83 16.62
CA THR A 367 -14.20 13.44 15.32
C THR A 367 -15.70 13.49 15.04
N GLU A 368 -16.13 14.60 14.45
CA GLU A 368 -17.42 14.71 13.75
C GLU A 368 -17.15 15.04 12.29
N THR A 369 -17.53 14.12 11.42
CA THR A 369 -17.26 14.19 9.99
C THR A 369 -18.56 14.34 9.23
N THR A 370 -18.61 15.28 8.28
CA THR A 370 -19.69 15.37 7.29
C THR A 370 -19.06 15.49 5.91
N PHE A 371 -19.44 14.61 4.98
CA PHE A 371 -19.00 14.71 3.59
C PHE A 371 -20.12 14.35 2.63
N THR A 372 -20.00 14.81 1.39
CA THR A 372 -20.95 14.58 0.31
C THR A 372 -20.25 13.82 -0.81
N TYR A 373 -20.85 12.74 -1.30
CA TYR A 373 -20.47 12.14 -2.58
C TYR A 373 -20.82 13.15 -3.67
N ALA A 374 -19.79 13.66 -4.35
CA ALA A 374 -19.98 14.73 -5.32
C ALA A 374 -20.90 14.26 -6.46
N ARG A 375 -20.76 12.99 -6.87
CA ARG A 375 -21.73 12.32 -7.75
C ARG A 375 -22.99 11.96 -6.96
N GLY A 376 -24.12 12.52 -7.34
CA GLY A 376 -25.44 12.21 -6.77
C GLY A 376 -25.79 12.96 -5.47
N GLY A 377 -24.84 13.68 -4.85
CA GLY A 377 -25.13 14.60 -3.75
C GLY A 377 -25.48 13.96 -2.41
N GLN A 378 -25.31 12.64 -2.25
CA GLN A 378 -25.59 11.96 -0.98
C GLN A 378 -24.62 12.46 0.09
N THR A 379 -25.16 12.97 1.19
CA THR A 379 -24.39 13.42 2.36
C THR A 379 -24.33 12.33 3.42
N VAL A 380 -23.17 12.14 4.03
CA VAL A 380 -22.87 11.17 5.08
C VAL A 380 -22.33 11.91 6.29
N THR A 381 -22.81 11.52 7.48
CA THR A 381 -22.27 12.00 8.76
C THR A 381 -21.70 10.82 9.56
N ARG A 382 -20.53 11.03 10.16
CA ARG A 382 -19.83 10.03 10.98
C ARG A 382 -19.33 10.64 12.27
N ARG A 383 -19.28 9.83 13.31
CA ARG A 383 -18.64 10.16 14.58
C ARG A 383 -17.53 9.16 14.85
N GLY A 384 -16.36 9.66 15.23
CA GLY A 384 -15.19 8.83 15.44
C GLY A 384 -14.37 9.19 16.66
N ARG A 385 -13.37 8.35 16.88
CA ARG A 385 -12.30 8.51 17.87
C ARG A 385 -10.98 8.20 17.19
N GLY A 386 -9.95 8.93 17.56
CA GLY A 386 -8.61 8.80 16.99
C GLY A 386 -7.54 8.88 18.04
N LEU A 387 -6.44 8.21 17.76
CA LEU A 387 -5.22 8.19 18.56
C LEU A 387 -4.04 8.45 17.65
N VAL A 388 -3.16 9.37 18.03
CA VAL A 388 -1.94 9.66 17.26
C VAL A 388 -0.74 9.01 17.92
N TYR A 389 -0.06 8.13 17.19
CA TYR A 389 1.20 7.52 17.59
C TYR A 389 2.40 8.26 17.01
N THR A 390 3.51 8.26 17.74
CA THR A 390 4.79 8.85 17.33
C THR A 390 4.67 10.33 16.91
N GLY A 391 3.59 11.03 17.32
CA GLY A 391 3.29 12.42 16.98
C GLY A 391 2.67 12.68 15.61
N PHE A 392 2.50 11.67 14.74
CA PHE A 392 2.00 11.87 13.36
C PHE A 392 1.13 10.74 12.80
N GLN A 393 1.18 9.52 13.35
CA GLN A 393 0.45 8.37 12.83
C GLN A 393 -0.94 8.27 13.47
N TRP A 394 -1.94 8.84 12.82
CA TRP A 394 -3.34 8.76 13.27
C TRP A 394 -3.90 7.37 13.02
N ARG A 395 -4.51 6.79 14.05
CA ARG A 395 -5.30 5.56 14.02
C ARG A 395 -6.64 5.83 14.67
N GLY A 396 -7.69 5.73 13.88
CA GLY A 396 -9.04 6.03 14.32
C GLY A 396 -10.06 4.98 13.93
N ARG A 397 -11.25 5.16 14.47
CA ARG A 397 -12.45 4.42 14.10
C ARG A 397 -13.62 5.39 14.11
N SER A 398 -14.46 5.33 13.08
CA SER A 398 -15.71 6.07 13.03
C SER A 398 -16.88 5.18 12.64
N THR A 399 -18.06 5.55 13.13
CA THR A 399 -19.35 4.97 12.78
C THR A 399 -20.24 6.08 12.26
N GLY A 400 -21.18 5.79 11.38
CA GLY A 400 -21.99 6.85 10.77
C GLY A 400 -23.29 6.38 10.14
N GLU A 401 -24.17 7.34 9.92
CA GLU A 401 -25.44 7.18 9.23
C GLU A 401 -25.18 7.34 7.72
N GLY A 402 -25.20 6.22 7.01
CA GLY A 402 -24.92 6.14 5.58
C GLY A 402 -24.94 4.69 5.14
N THR A 403 -25.41 4.42 3.92
CA THR A 403 -25.53 3.07 3.39
C THR A 403 -24.17 2.38 3.48
N SER A 404 -24.13 1.26 4.21
CA SER A 404 -23.06 0.28 4.07
C SER A 404 -22.81 0.01 2.59
N PHE A 405 -21.63 -0.50 2.25
CA PHE A 405 -21.55 -1.29 1.02
C PHE A 405 -22.74 -2.27 1.04
N PRO A 406 -23.53 -2.42 -0.05
CA PRO A 406 -24.75 -3.22 -0.06
C PRO A 406 -24.43 -4.73 -0.08
N ILE A 407 -23.51 -5.13 0.77
CA ILE A 407 -22.91 -6.44 0.90
C ILE A 407 -23.21 -6.90 2.33
N ALA A 408 -23.91 -8.03 2.44
CA ALA A 408 -24.26 -8.59 3.73
C ALA A 408 -23.01 -8.87 4.58
N GLY A 409 -23.03 -8.47 5.85
CA GLY A 409 -21.94 -8.70 6.81
C GLY A 409 -20.84 -7.62 6.82
N VAL A 410 -20.84 -6.66 5.89
CA VAL A 410 -19.90 -5.53 5.92
C VAL A 410 -20.31 -4.54 7.01
N SER A 411 -19.36 -4.19 7.88
CA SER A 411 -19.59 -3.23 8.97
C SER A 411 -19.77 -1.80 8.44
N THR A 412 -20.63 -1.03 9.11
CA THR A 412 -20.73 0.43 8.93
C THR A 412 -19.63 1.19 9.68
N ASP A 413 -18.90 0.52 10.58
CA ASP A 413 -17.73 1.07 11.24
C ASP A 413 -16.52 1.02 10.31
N TRP A 414 -15.83 2.14 10.22
CA TRP A 414 -14.62 2.28 9.42
C TRP A 414 -13.42 2.50 10.33
N ARG A 415 -12.30 1.90 9.94
CA ARG A 415 -10.99 2.21 10.46
C ARG A 415 -10.41 3.38 9.70
N GLU A 416 -9.63 4.19 10.38
CA GLU A 416 -9.01 5.38 9.82
C GLU A 416 -7.50 5.29 10.04
N VAL A 417 -6.74 5.33 8.95
CA VAL A 417 -5.28 5.33 8.98
C VAL A 417 -4.83 6.56 8.21
N LEU A 418 -4.29 7.54 8.93
CA LEU A 418 -3.77 8.77 8.33
C LEU A 418 -2.36 9.06 8.85
N PHE A 419 -1.59 9.75 8.03
CA PHE A 419 -0.31 10.35 8.38
C PHE A 419 -0.49 11.86 8.37
N VAL A 420 -0.22 12.49 9.52
CA VAL A 420 -0.26 13.95 9.68
C VAL A 420 1.12 14.52 9.36
N ASP A 421 1.16 15.67 8.69
CA ASP A 421 2.41 16.38 8.44
C ASP A 421 3.01 17.02 9.71
N ARG A 422 4.26 17.49 9.59
CA ARG A 422 5.06 18.00 10.72
C ARG A 422 4.51 19.29 11.31
N ASP A 423 3.78 20.08 10.53
CA ASP A 423 3.17 21.36 10.86
C ASP A 423 1.66 21.27 11.17
N TRP A 424 1.09 20.06 11.12
CA TRP A 424 -0.32 19.78 11.41
C TRP A 424 -1.29 20.60 10.56
N ARG A 425 -0.94 20.76 9.28
CA ARG A 425 -1.71 21.44 8.26
C ARG A 425 -2.37 20.45 7.30
N HIS A 426 -1.80 19.27 7.14
CA HIS A 426 -2.28 18.23 6.24
C HIS A 426 -2.29 16.87 6.92
N ALA A 427 -3.24 16.03 6.52
CA ALA A 427 -3.18 14.61 6.81
C ALA A 427 -3.66 13.81 5.58
N GLU A 428 -3.00 12.70 5.27
CA GLU A 428 -3.35 11.85 4.15
C GLU A 428 -3.37 10.37 4.55
N GLY A 429 -4.25 9.59 3.92
CA GLY A 429 -4.28 8.15 4.09
C GLY A 429 -5.60 7.55 3.62
N ARG A 430 -6.12 6.59 4.39
CA ARG A 430 -7.27 5.77 3.98
C ARG A 430 -8.19 5.40 5.12
N TRP A 431 -9.50 5.40 4.83
CA TRP A 431 -10.53 4.83 5.68
C TRP A 431 -11.07 3.54 5.05
N PHE A 432 -11.33 2.50 5.83
CA PHE A 432 -11.76 1.20 5.29
C PHE A 432 -12.54 0.37 6.30
N THR A 433 -13.33 -0.59 5.82
CA THR A 433 -14.28 -1.36 6.67
C THR A 433 -13.62 -2.40 7.59
N GLY A 434 -12.32 -2.61 7.47
CA GLY A 434 -11.56 -3.59 8.26
C GLY A 434 -11.64 -5.00 7.68
N ALA A 435 -12.62 -5.82 8.09
CA ALA A 435 -12.70 -7.22 7.64
C ALA A 435 -12.69 -7.37 6.09
N TYR A 436 -13.14 -6.32 5.38
CA TYR A 436 -13.06 -6.16 3.93
C TYR A 436 -12.20 -4.94 3.61
N ASN A 437 -10.88 -5.10 3.79
CA ASN A 437 -9.91 -4.01 3.67
C ASN A 437 -9.93 -3.33 2.29
N GLU A 438 -10.30 -4.04 1.23
CA GLU A 438 -10.44 -3.50 -0.13
C GLU A 438 -11.56 -2.46 -0.25
N LEU A 439 -12.54 -2.49 0.66
CA LEU A 439 -13.67 -1.57 0.69
C LEU A 439 -13.34 -0.36 1.57
N GLY A 440 -13.23 0.81 0.96
CA GLY A 440 -12.83 2.02 1.66
C GLY A 440 -12.83 3.28 0.82
N LEU A 441 -12.28 4.32 1.43
CA LEU A 441 -12.24 5.70 0.96
C LEU A 441 -10.82 6.25 1.16
N ASP A 442 -10.23 6.79 0.10
CA ASP A 442 -8.99 7.57 0.21
C ASP A 442 -9.31 8.95 0.76
N VAL A 443 -8.48 9.46 1.68
CA VAL A 443 -8.77 10.68 2.43
C VAL A 443 -7.55 11.59 2.48
N ARG A 444 -7.77 12.86 2.17
CA ARG A 444 -6.87 13.98 2.43
C ARG A 444 -7.61 15.04 3.22
N LEU A 445 -6.93 15.57 4.23
CA LEU A 445 -7.43 16.58 5.14
C LEU A 445 -6.53 17.81 5.06
N HIS A 446 -7.14 18.99 4.98
CA HIS A 446 -6.45 20.28 5.01
C HIS A 446 -6.99 21.11 6.18
N ARG A 447 -6.14 21.56 7.09
CA ARG A 447 -6.55 22.38 8.23
C ARG A 447 -7.15 23.70 7.74
N VAL A 448 -8.38 23.99 8.16
CA VAL A 448 -9.13 25.17 7.74
C VAL A 448 -8.68 26.39 8.54
N GLY A 449 -8.23 27.44 7.84
CA GLY A 449 -7.96 28.76 8.38
C GLY A 449 -9.12 29.73 8.15
N ALA A 450 -8.82 31.02 7.95
CA ALA A 450 -9.81 32.01 7.52
C ALA A 450 -10.02 32.00 6.00
N ASP A 451 -8.95 31.70 5.24
CA ASP A 451 -8.96 31.76 3.78
C ASP A 451 -9.85 30.66 3.15
N PRO A 452 -10.42 30.91 1.96
CA PRO A 452 -11.12 29.89 1.18
C PRO A 452 -10.20 28.74 0.77
N VAL A 453 -10.72 27.51 0.83
CA VAL A 453 -10.06 26.30 0.33
C VAL A 453 -10.93 25.69 -0.75
N VAL A 454 -10.37 25.51 -1.95
CA VAL A 454 -11.08 24.90 -3.08
C VAL A 454 -10.72 23.41 -3.17
N LEU A 455 -11.66 22.53 -2.87
CA LEU A 455 -11.41 21.08 -2.73
C LEU A 455 -11.62 20.31 -4.03
N GLY A 456 -12.68 20.61 -4.78
CA GLY A 456 -12.99 19.81 -5.96
C GLY A 456 -14.29 20.18 -6.68
N THR A 457 -14.63 19.38 -7.68
CA THR A 457 -15.85 19.50 -8.47
C THR A 457 -16.61 18.18 -8.50
N ALA A 458 -17.94 18.19 -8.67
CA ALA A 458 -18.70 16.96 -8.96
C ALA A 458 -18.50 16.52 -10.42
N GLU A 459 -18.54 17.48 -11.33
CA GLU A 459 -18.33 17.27 -12.75
C GLU A 459 -16.84 17.40 -13.07
N SER A 460 -16.22 16.30 -13.51
CA SER A 460 -14.80 16.25 -13.85
C SER A 460 -14.49 16.78 -15.25
N MET A 461 -15.51 17.00 -16.10
CA MET A 461 -15.36 17.40 -17.49
C MET A 461 -16.47 18.34 -17.99
N ILE A 462 -16.13 19.24 -18.91
CA ILE A 462 -17.05 20.17 -19.59
C ILE A 462 -16.82 20.14 -21.10
N LYS A 463 -17.90 20.15 -21.86
CA LYS A 463 -17.85 19.94 -23.31
C LYS A 463 -17.73 21.26 -24.07
N THR A 464 -16.87 21.32 -25.08
CA THR A 464 -16.78 22.48 -25.98
C THR A 464 -18.11 22.74 -26.69
N GLY A 465 -18.46 24.01 -26.85
CA GLY A 465 -19.74 24.44 -27.44
C GLY A 465 -20.97 24.23 -26.54
N ALA A 466 -20.82 23.66 -25.34
CA ALA A 466 -21.91 23.59 -24.36
C ALA A 466 -22.21 25.00 -23.83
N SER A 467 -23.50 25.27 -23.59
CA SER A 467 -23.95 26.51 -22.96
C SER A 467 -24.74 26.21 -21.69
N ARG A 468 -24.59 27.08 -20.68
CA ARG A 468 -25.29 27.00 -19.39
C ARG A 468 -25.17 25.66 -18.68
N GLN A 469 -24.04 24.97 -18.82
CA GLN A 469 -23.77 23.73 -18.09
C GLN A 469 -23.57 24.07 -16.59
N GLU A 470 -24.26 23.37 -15.70
CA GLU A 470 -24.07 23.56 -14.26
C GLU A 470 -22.89 22.73 -13.74
N LEU A 471 -22.09 23.34 -12.86
CA LEU A 471 -20.97 22.70 -12.16
C LEU A 471 -21.09 22.92 -10.66
N HIS A 472 -20.87 21.86 -9.89
CA HIS A 472 -20.86 21.88 -8.43
C HIS A 472 -19.42 21.90 -7.94
N LEU A 473 -19.03 23.02 -7.31
CA LEU A 473 -17.72 23.24 -6.71
C LEU A 473 -17.83 23.04 -5.20
N PHE A 474 -16.85 22.37 -4.62
CA PHE A 474 -16.80 22.06 -3.19
C PHE A 474 -15.57 22.69 -2.55
N GLY A 475 -15.71 23.13 -1.30
CA GLY A 475 -14.64 23.82 -0.59
C GLY A 475 -14.90 24.00 0.89
N ALA A 476 -14.08 24.83 1.51
CA ALA A 476 -14.30 25.36 2.85
C ALA A 476 -14.10 26.88 2.82
N ASN A 477 -14.93 27.61 3.57
CA ASN A 477 -14.95 29.08 3.61
C ASN A 477 -15.09 29.74 2.23
N LEU A 478 -15.81 29.11 1.30
CA LEU A 478 -16.11 29.73 0.01
C LEU A 478 -16.95 31.01 0.20
N PRO A 479 -16.73 32.06 -0.63
CA PRO A 479 -17.49 33.30 -0.53
C PRO A 479 -18.97 33.06 -0.84
N SER A 480 -19.85 33.45 0.08
CA SER A 480 -21.31 33.26 -0.08
C SER A 480 -21.96 34.29 -1.02
N ASN A 481 -21.28 35.41 -1.29
CA ASN A 481 -21.72 36.46 -2.21
C ASN A 481 -20.77 36.57 -3.42
N ALA A 482 -20.36 35.44 -3.98
CA ALA A 482 -19.49 35.41 -5.15
C ALA A 482 -20.18 36.00 -6.39
N SER A 483 -19.41 36.70 -7.21
CA SER A 483 -19.77 37.11 -8.56
C SER A 483 -19.18 36.14 -9.59
N PRO A 484 -19.68 36.12 -10.84
CA PRO A 484 -19.07 35.30 -11.89
C PRO A 484 -17.59 35.58 -12.13
N ALA A 485 -17.11 36.81 -11.90
CA ALA A 485 -15.71 37.19 -12.06
C ALA A 485 -14.79 36.56 -10.99
N ASP A 486 -15.34 36.12 -9.87
CA ASP A 486 -14.58 35.46 -8.81
C ASP A 486 -14.25 34.01 -9.16
N VAL A 487 -14.91 33.41 -10.15
CA VAL A 487 -14.71 32.00 -10.52
C VAL A 487 -14.05 31.91 -11.89
N ASN A 488 -12.96 31.16 -11.98
CA ASN A 488 -12.18 31.06 -13.21
C ASN A 488 -11.82 29.60 -13.52
N PHE A 489 -12.11 29.18 -14.76
CA PHE A 489 -11.84 27.85 -15.33
C PHE A 489 -10.82 27.90 -16.48
N GLY A 490 -10.14 29.04 -16.66
CA GLY A 490 -9.19 29.31 -17.74
C GLY A 490 -9.84 29.72 -19.07
N PRO A 491 -9.02 30.02 -20.10
CA PRO A 491 -9.46 30.61 -21.37
C PRO A 491 -10.52 29.80 -22.13
N GLY A 492 -11.54 30.46 -22.66
CA GLY A 492 -12.60 29.78 -23.45
C GLY A 492 -13.69 29.12 -22.60
N VAL A 493 -13.70 29.32 -21.28
CA VAL A 493 -14.83 28.96 -20.41
C VAL A 493 -15.32 30.24 -19.73
N THR A 494 -16.60 30.56 -19.95
CA THR A 494 -17.26 31.73 -19.36
C THR A 494 -18.16 31.26 -18.22
N VAL A 495 -18.07 31.92 -17.06
CA VAL A 495 -19.02 31.73 -15.97
C VAL A 495 -20.20 32.66 -16.23
N ASP A 496 -21.34 32.08 -16.61
CA ASP A 496 -22.54 32.83 -16.98
C ASP A 496 -23.21 33.44 -15.75
N ARG A 497 -23.29 32.66 -14.66
CA ARG A 497 -23.85 33.09 -13.38
C ARG A 497 -23.45 32.15 -12.24
N ILE A 498 -23.52 32.68 -11.03
CA ILE A 498 -23.53 31.88 -9.80
C ILE A 498 -24.98 31.46 -9.52
N VAL A 499 -25.25 30.16 -9.53
CA VAL A 499 -26.58 29.58 -9.26
C VAL A 499 -26.86 29.56 -7.75
N SER A 500 -25.86 29.16 -6.97
CA SER A 500 -25.89 29.22 -5.50
C SER A 500 -24.48 29.27 -4.95
N ALA A 501 -24.30 29.87 -3.76
CA ALA A 501 -23.02 29.92 -3.08
C ALA A 501 -23.21 29.79 -1.56
N THR A 502 -22.49 28.84 -0.98
CA THR A 502 -22.40 28.62 0.47
C THR A 502 -20.93 28.43 0.84
N PRO A 503 -20.55 28.52 2.13
CA PRO A 503 -19.17 28.31 2.54
C PRO A 503 -18.57 26.93 2.19
N THR A 504 -19.40 25.93 1.88
CA THR A 504 -18.95 24.56 1.60
C THR A 504 -19.20 24.10 0.15
N GLN A 505 -20.09 24.78 -0.56
CA GLN A 505 -20.47 24.43 -1.93
C GLN A 505 -20.89 25.66 -2.72
N MET A 506 -20.47 25.73 -3.99
CA MET A 506 -20.89 26.74 -4.95
C MET A 506 -21.35 26.05 -6.24
N VAL A 507 -22.51 26.44 -6.76
CA VAL A 507 -23.01 25.97 -8.05
C VAL A 507 -22.92 27.11 -9.04
N VAL A 508 -22.28 26.84 -10.18
CA VAL A 508 -22.05 27.83 -11.24
C VAL A 508 -22.59 27.31 -12.56
N SER A 509 -23.09 28.22 -13.40
CA SER A 509 -23.47 27.90 -14.77
C SER A 509 -22.36 28.42 -15.69
N VAL A 510 -21.86 27.57 -16.58
CA VAL A 510 -20.76 27.89 -17.49
C VAL A 510 -21.11 27.63 -18.95
N SER A 511 -20.53 28.42 -19.83
CA SER A 511 -20.55 28.23 -21.28
C SER A 511 -19.13 28.05 -21.79
N VAL A 512 -18.91 27.06 -22.65
CA VAL A 512 -17.59 26.70 -23.18
C VAL A 512 -17.54 27.04 -24.65
N ALA A 513 -16.55 27.83 -25.07
CA ALA A 513 -16.37 28.19 -26.46
C ALA A 513 -16.17 26.94 -27.34
N PRO A 514 -16.70 26.89 -28.57
CA PRO A 514 -16.54 25.73 -29.46
C PRO A 514 -15.07 25.41 -29.79
N ASP A 515 -14.21 26.43 -29.79
CA ASP A 515 -12.79 26.38 -30.09
C ASP A 515 -11.90 26.40 -28.82
N ALA A 516 -12.49 26.26 -27.63
CA ALA A 516 -11.74 26.20 -26.39
C ALA A 516 -10.72 25.04 -26.42
N SER A 517 -9.47 25.34 -26.06
CA SER A 517 -8.42 24.33 -26.04
C SER A 517 -8.75 23.19 -25.08
N LEU A 518 -8.60 21.95 -25.57
CA LEU A 518 -8.83 20.74 -24.78
C LEU A 518 -7.76 20.60 -23.70
N GLY A 519 -8.14 19.99 -22.58
CA GLY A 519 -7.20 19.73 -21.48
C GLY A 519 -7.77 20.01 -20.10
N ARG A 520 -7.06 19.53 -19.08
CA ARG A 520 -7.41 19.72 -17.68
C ARG A 520 -6.98 21.09 -17.18
N ARG A 521 -7.85 21.75 -16.42
CA ARG A 521 -7.68 23.13 -15.95
C ARG A 521 -7.99 23.19 -14.47
N SER A 522 -7.13 23.84 -13.70
CA SER A 522 -7.41 24.16 -12.30
C SER A 522 -8.57 25.14 -12.20
N VAL A 523 -9.40 24.97 -11.18
CA VAL A 523 -10.47 25.91 -10.84
C VAL A 523 -9.96 26.87 -9.78
N MET A 524 -10.22 28.16 -9.99
CA MET A 524 -9.92 29.22 -9.02
C MET A 524 -11.22 29.88 -8.55
N ILE A 525 -11.31 30.17 -7.25
CA ILE A 525 -12.45 30.87 -6.63
C ILE A 525 -11.91 31.99 -5.74
N ALA A 526 -12.24 33.24 -6.05
CA ALA A 526 -11.79 34.45 -5.36
C ALA A 526 -10.27 34.50 -5.14
N GLY A 527 -9.50 34.13 -6.16
CA GLY A 527 -8.03 34.03 -6.09
C GLY A 527 -7.49 32.80 -5.38
N ALA A 528 -8.33 32.03 -4.67
CA ALA A 528 -7.94 30.77 -4.05
C ALA A 528 -7.89 29.65 -5.09
N THR A 529 -6.83 28.84 -5.02
CA THR A 529 -6.65 27.62 -5.80
C THR A 529 -6.57 26.41 -4.87
N GLY A 530 -6.82 25.23 -5.42
CA GLY A 530 -6.62 23.98 -4.69
C GLY A 530 -6.62 22.81 -5.65
N GLU A 531 -7.24 21.71 -5.24
CA GLU A 531 -7.22 20.45 -6.00
C GLU A 531 -8.33 20.37 -7.07
N ALA A 532 -9.27 21.31 -7.04
CA ALA A 532 -10.34 21.37 -8.03
C ALA A 532 -9.79 21.59 -9.43
N SER A 533 -10.23 20.72 -10.33
CA SER A 533 -9.91 20.81 -11.75
C SER A 533 -11.04 20.23 -12.60
N VAL A 534 -11.12 20.70 -13.84
CA VAL A 534 -12.09 20.23 -14.83
C VAL A 534 -11.40 20.01 -16.17
N ALA A 535 -11.75 18.95 -16.88
CA ALA A 535 -11.26 18.67 -18.22
C ALA A 535 -12.18 19.30 -19.28
N VAL A 536 -11.65 20.19 -20.11
CA VAL A 536 -12.33 20.64 -21.33
C VAL A 536 -12.13 19.60 -22.42
N TYR A 537 -13.22 19.14 -23.03
CA TYR A 537 -13.19 18.06 -24.01
C TYR A 537 -14.23 18.26 -25.12
N ASN A 538 -14.06 17.55 -26.24
CA ASN A 538 -15.02 17.51 -27.35
C ASN A 538 -15.69 16.12 -27.47
N THR A 539 -14.91 15.05 -27.40
CA THR A 539 -15.33 13.65 -27.52
C THR A 539 -14.73 12.79 -26.41
N ILE A 540 -15.44 11.72 -26.06
CA ILE A 540 -14.87 10.60 -25.30
C ILE A 540 -14.41 9.60 -26.34
N ASP A 541 -13.10 9.47 -26.51
CA ASP A 541 -12.52 8.68 -27.59
C ASP A 541 -12.33 7.23 -27.19
N PHE A 542 -11.85 7.00 -25.96
CA PHE A 542 -11.67 5.69 -25.37
C PHE A 542 -11.90 5.72 -23.84
N ILE A 543 -12.07 4.54 -23.24
CA ILE A 543 -12.14 4.38 -21.78
C ILE A 543 -11.07 3.39 -21.31
N LYS A 544 -10.53 3.60 -20.10
CA LYS A 544 -9.67 2.62 -19.41
C LYS A 544 -10.41 2.09 -18.18
N VAL A 545 -10.36 0.77 -18.00
CA VAL A 545 -10.85 0.12 -16.78
C VAL A 545 -9.77 0.18 -15.71
N ARG A 546 -10.13 0.63 -14.51
CA ARG A 546 -9.25 0.69 -13.33
C ARG A 546 -9.78 -0.21 -12.20
N PRO A 547 -8.92 -0.97 -11.51
CA PRO A 547 -7.53 -1.25 -11.87
C PRO A 547 -7.44 -2.05 -13.20
N GLN A 548 -6.32 -1.94 -13.91
CA GLN A 548 -6.10 -2.72 -15.15
C GLN A 548 -5.90 -4.22 -14.88
N SER A 549 -5.48 -4.56 -13.66
CA SER A 549 -5.41 -5.93 -13.16
C SER A 549 -5.98 -5.96 -11.75
N GLY A 550 -7.07 -6.69 -11.56
CA GLY A 550 -7.75 -6.87 -10.28
C GLY A 550 -7.46 -8.22 -9.65
N LEU A 551 -7.66 -8.31 -8.34
CA LEU A 551 -7.57 -9.55 -7.58
C LEU A 551 -8.79 -9.68 -6.67
N ALA A 552 -9.56 -10.73 -6.87
CA ALA A 552 -10.64 -11.14 -5.96
C ALA A 552 -10.32 -12.50 -5.34
N ARG A 553 -10.92 -12.79 -4.19
CA ARG A 553 -10.74 -14.09 -3.51
C ARG A 553 -12.07 -14.69 -3.15
N LEU A 554 -12.21 -15.97 -3.45
CA LEU A 554 -13.32 -16.78 -2.99
C LEU A 554 -13.42 -16.75 -1.46
N GLY A 555 -14.61 -17.02 -0.96
CA GLY A 555 -14.91 -17.08 0.47
C GLY A 555 -16.41 -17.20 0.68
N GLY A 556 -16.89 -16.99 1.90
CA GLY A 556 -18.30 -17.18 2.25
C GLY A 556 -18.66 -18.64 2.54
N GLY A 557 -17.70 -19.58 2.47
CA GLY A 557 -17.74 -20.82 3.24
C GLY A 557 -17.51 -20.55 4.73
N ALA A 558 -17.61 -21.60 5.57
CA ALA A 558 -17.68 -21.46 7.03
C ALA A 558 -16.49 -20.75 7.73
N ALA A 559 -15.36 -20.53 7.04
CA ALA A 559 -14.10 -20.12 7.67
C ALA A 559 -13.45 -18.82 7.13
N TYR A 560 -13.75 -18.39 5.89
CA TYR A 560 -13.04 -17.26 5.26
C TYR A 560 -14.01 -16.30 4.58
N GLN A 561 -13.75 -15.00 4.71
CA GLN A 561 -14.51 -13.96 4.04
C GLN A 561 -14.14 -13.86 2.56
N LYS A 562 -15.10 -13.44 1.74
CA LYS A 562 -14.85 -13.05 0.35
C LYS A 562 -13.97 -11.80 0.31
N GLN A 563 -13.15 -11.69 -0.72
CA GLN A 563 -12.45 -10.44 -1.06
C GLN A 563 -12.99 -9.93 -2.40
N PHE A 564 -13.60 -8.75 -2.38
CA PHE A 564 -14.25 -8.14 -3.55
C PHE A 564 -13.24 -7.42 -4.44
N GLN A 565 -13.66 -7.05 -5.65
CA GLN A 565 -12.90 -6.15 -6.51
C GLN A 565 -13.85 -5.13 -7.15
N GLN A 566 -13.64 -3.86 -6.81
CA GLN A 566 -14.34 -2.75 -7.46
C GLN A 566 -13.59 -2.34 -8.73
N PHE A 567 -14.32 -2.14 -9.82
CA PHE A 567 -13.78 -1.57 -11.07
C PHE A 567 -14.44 -0.22 -11.39
N GLU A 568 -13.73 0.61 -12.15
CA GLU A 568 -14.18 1.92 -12.62
C GLU A 568 -13.82 2.14 -14.07
N ALA A 569 -14.66 2.86 -14.81
CA ALA A 569 -14.40 3.26 -16.19
C ALA A 569 -13.98 4.73 -16.22
N ILE A 570 -12.75 4.99 -16.64
CA ILE A 570 -12.21 6.35 -16.76
C ILE A 570 -12.20 6.73 -18.24
N ALA A 571 -12.88 7.82 -18.58
CA ALA A 571 -12.92 8.36 -19.94
C ALA A 571 -11.68 9.17 -20.27
N TYR A 572 -11.29 9.13 -21.54
CA TYR A 572 -10.18 9.88 -22.10
C TYR A 572 -10.57 10.51 -23.43
N ALA A 573 -10.07 11.73 -23.67
CA ALA A 573 -9.97 12.32 -25.00
C ALA A 573 -8.54 12.17 -25.49
N LYS A 574 -8.38 11.93 -26.79
CA LYS A 574 -7.07 11.87 -27.42
C LYS A 574 -6.42 13.24 -27.39
N GLY A 575 -5.10 13.25 -27.23
CA GLY A 575 -4.32 14.46 -27.31
C GLY A 575 -4.22 15.02 -28.73
N PRO A 576 -3.48 16.13 -28.92
CA PRO A 576 -3.24 16.73 -30.23
C PRO A 576 -2.67 15.77 -31.29
N ASP A 577 -2.01 14.68 -30.90
CA ASP A 577 -1.48 13.69 -31.84
C ASP A 577 -2.54 12.76 -32.46
N GLY A 578 -3.78 12.78 -31.97
CA GLY A 578 -4.91 12.00 -32.47
C GLY A 578 -4.80 10.49 -32.23
N LYS A 579 -3.84 10.04 -31.42
CA LYS A 579 -3.62 8.64 -31.04
C LYS A 579 -4.15 8.40 -29.63
N ALA A 580 -4.41 7.14 -29.32
CA ALA A 580 -4.80 6.73 -27.96
C ALA A 580 -3.60 6.08 -27.28
N ASP A 581 -3.62 6.09 -25.96
CA ASP A 581 -2.57 5.57 -25.08
C ASP A 581 -1.22 6.29 -25.24
N THR A 582 -1.29 7.59 -25.49
CA THR A 582 -0.14 8.50 -25.59
C THR A 582 -0.10 9.48 -24.41
N LYS A 583 1.04 10.15 -24.21
CA LYS A 583 1.26 11.02 -23.04
C LYS A 583 0.41 12.29 -23.05
N ASP A 584 -0.10 12.68 -24.21
CA ASP A 584 -0.91 13.86 -24.44
C ASP A 584 -2.42 13.60 -24.33
N ASP A 585 -2.84 12.35 -24.09
CA ASP A 585 -4.22 12.02 -23.78
C ASP A 585 -4.72 12.77 -22.55
N VAL A 586 -5.94 13.30 -22.66
CA VAL A 586 -6.60 14.02 -21.57
C VAL A 586 -7.50 13.05 -20.83
N GLU A 587 -7.15 12.72 -19.58
CA GLU A 587 -8.05 12.02 -18.67
C GLU A 587 -9.26 12.93 -18.37
N LEU A 588 -10.48 12.43 -18.62
CA LEU A 588 -11.73 13.18 -18.43
C LEU A 588 -12.42 12.86 -17.11
N GLY A 589 -12.10 11.69 -16.52
CA GLY A 589 -12.60 11.24 -15.23
C GLY A 589 -13.57 10.06 -15.33
N LEU A 590 -14.23 9.77 -14.21
CA LEU A 590 -15.14 8.63 -14.05
C LEU A 590 -16.40 8.80 -14.91
N VAL A 591 -16.81 7.74 -15.62
CA VAL A 591 -18.06 7.69 -16.38
C VAL A 591 -18.89 6.47 -16.02
N ASP A 592 -20.21 6.57 -16.19
CA ASP A 592 -21.11 5.45 -15.98
C ASP A 592 -21.03 4.50 -17.18
N ALA A 593 -20.56 3.29 -16.93
CA ALA A 593 -20.42 2.23 -17.92
C ALA A 593 -21.27 1.02 -17.53
N LEU A 594 -21.61 0.21 -18.54
CA LEU A 594 -22.20 -1.10 -18.33
C LEU A 594 -21.11 -2.15 -18.21
N TRP A 595 -21.26 -3.05 -17.24
CA TRP A 595 -20.23 -4.00 -16.85
C TRP A 595 -20.61 -5.44 -17.19
N THR A 596 -19.66 -6.18 -17.75
CA THR A 596 -19.81 -7.62 -18.05
C THR A 596 -18.50 -8.36 -17.79
N ILE A 597 -18.58 -9.68 -17.73
CA ILE A 597 -17.42 -10.58 -17.68
C ILE A 597 -17.34 -11.35 -19.01
N GLU A 598 -16.14 -11.46 -19.56
CA GLU A 598 -15.81 -12.30 -20.71
C GLU A 598 -14.73 -13.33 -20.33
N GLU A 599 -14.69 -14.45 -21.05
CA GLU A 599 -13.73 -15.52 -20.79
C GLU A 599 -12.29 -15.05 -21.07
N PHE A 600 -11.37 -15.33 -20.15
CA PHE A 600 -9.94 -15.24 -20.44
C PHE A 600 -9.46 -16.62 -20.90
N ALA A 601 -9.38 -16.82 -22.21
CA ALA A 601 -8.99 -18.11 -22.79
C ALA A 601 -7.48 -18.41 -22.64
N ALA A 602 -7.04 -18.72 -21.42
CA ALA A 602 -5.66 -19.16 -21.13
C ALA A 602 -5.40 -20.58 -21.66
N THR A 603 -6.42 -21.43 -21.63
CA THR A 603 -6.38 -22.83 -22.02
C THR A 603 -7.59 -23.24 -22.88
N PHE A 604 -7.50 -24.41 -23.49
CA PHE A 604 -8.58 -24.95 -24.31
C PHE A 604 -9.76 -25.40 -23.45
N LYS A 605 -10.95 -24.83 -23.70
CA LYS A 605 -12.20 -25.03 -22.94
C LYS A 605 -12.20 -24.39 -21.55
N ASP A 606 -11.53 -23.24 -21.38
CA ASP A 606 -11.76 -22.43 -20.19
C ASP A 606 -13.23 -22.00 -20.11
N ASP A 607 -13.77 -22.15 -18.92
CA ASP A 607 -15.16 -21.87 -18.54
C ASP A 607 -15.20 -21.05 -17.25
N ASP A 608 -14.10 -20.37 -16.91
CA ASP A 608 -13.92 -19.70 -15.63
C ASP A 608 -15.03 -18.67 -15.39
N LYS A 609 -15.47 -17.96 -16.43
CA LYS A 609 -16.53 -16.94 -16.31
C LYS A 609 -17.84 -17.49 -15.72
N ASP A 610 -18.13 -18.78 -15.90
CA ASP A 610 -19.35 -19.42 -15.43
C ASP A 610 -19.27 -19.85 -13.95
N PHE A 611 -18.07 -19.76 -13.34
CA PHE A 611 -17.82 -20.22 -11.97
C PHE A 611 -17.28 -19.16 -11.02
N VAL A 612 -16.49 -18.18 -11.51
CA VAL A 612 -15.72 -17.28 -10.66
C VAL A 612 -16.53 -16.33 -9.79
N GLY A 613 -17.74 -15.98 -10.22
CA GLY A 613 -18.60 -15.02 -9.53
C GLY A 613 -19.36 -14.14 -10.52
N GLU A 614 -19.85 -13.01 -10.04
CA GLU A 614 -20.69 -12.09 -10.79
C GLU A 614 -20.17 -10.66 -10.68
N ILE A 615 -20.32 -9.87 -11.73
CA ILE A 615 -20.10 -8.42 -11.70
C ILE A 615 -21.44 -7.71 -11.73
N ASP A 616 -21.61 -6.72 -10.85
CA ASP A 616 -22.77 -5.86 -10.90
C ASP A 616 -22.73 -4.98 -12.16
N ALA A 617 -23.80 -5.05 -12.97
CA ALA A 617 -23.83 -4.51 -14.31
C ALA A 617 -23.78 -2.97 -14.37
N GLU A 618 -24.09 -2.29 -13.27
CA GLU A 618 -24.16 -0.82 -13.19
C GLU A 618 -22.97 -0.24 -12.42
N THR A 619 -22.57 -0.90 -11.34
CA THR A 619 -21.56 -0.38 -10.41
C THR A 619 -20.16 -0.90 -10.69
N GLY A 620 -20.00 -2.02 -11.41
CA GLY A 620 -18.68 -2.62 -11.66
C GLY A 620 -18.06 -3.31 -10.44
N LEU A 621 -18.85 -3.58 -9.39
CA LEU A 621 -18.41 -4.35 -8.25
C LEU A 621 -18.44 -5.85 -8.58
N PHE A 622 -17.28 -6.49 -8.57
CA PHE A 622 -17.18 -7.93 -8.70
C PHE A 622 -17.32 -8.63 -7.34
N THR A 623 -18.26 -9.59 -7.28
CA THR A 623 -18.48 -10.47 -6.13
C THR A 623 -18.02 -11.89 -6.47
N PRO A 624 -16.94 -12.39 -5.83
CA PRO A 624 -16.46 -13.74 -6.06
C PRO A 624 -17.46 -14.80 -5.58
N ASN A 625 -17.41 -16.00 -6.14
CA ASN A 625 -18.26 -17.11 -5.72
C ASN A 625 -17.81 -17.72 -4.37
N VAL A 626 -18.55 -18.72 -3.90
CA VAL A 626 -18.20 -19.49 -2.69
C VAL A 626 -16.92 -20.30 -2.88
N ASP A 627 -16.14 -20.48 -1.81
CA ASP A 627 -14.96 -21.34 -1.81
C ASP A 627 -15.30 -22.82 -1.60
N GLY A 628 -14.40 -23.69 -2.06
CA GLY A 628 -14.43 -25.14 -1.84
C GLY A 628 -14.50 -25.94 -3.14
N PRO A 629 -14.31 -27.28 -3.08
CA PRO A 629 -14.44 -28.13 -4.26
C PRO A 629 -15.83 -28.00 -4.88
N ASN A 630 -15.91 -27.70 -6.18
CA ASN A 630 -17.17 -27.59 -6.91
C ASN A 630 -17.36 -28.80 -7.85
N PRO A 631 -18.35 -29.69 -7.60
CA PRO A 631 -18.61 -30.87 -8.44
C PRO A 631 -18.96 -30.56 -9.90
N LYS A 632 -19.36 -29.33 -10.21
CA LYS A 632 -19.64 -28.89 -11.59
C LYS A 632 -18.36 -28.54 -12.36
N ARG A 633 -17.24 -28.32 -11.68
CA ARG A 633 -15.94 -28.06 -12.32
C ARG A 633 -15.19 -29.35 -12.58
N LYS A 634 -14.38 -29.34 -13.64
CA LYS A 634 -13.48 -30.44 -13.97
C LYS A 634 -12.60 -30.78 -12.75
N ASN A 635 -12.51 -32.07 -12.43
CA ASN A 635 -11.76 -32.59 -11.27
C ASN A 635 -12.21 -32.05 -9.90
N ASN A 636 -13.45 -31.56 -9.77
CA ASN A 636 -13.94 -30.89 -8.58
C ASN A 636 -13.07 -29.69 -8.16
N ALA A 637 -12.52 -28.97 -9.15
CA ALA A 637 -11.77 -27.75 -8.90
C ALA A 637 -12.62 -26.72 -8.15
N ASN A 638 -11.94 -25.75 -7.54
CA ASN A 638 -12.59 -24.65 -6.85
C ASN A 638 -13.03 -23.59 -7.89
N ASN A 639 -13.84 -22.62 -7.47
CA ASN A 639 -14.40 -21.57 -8.32
C ASN A 639 -13.40 -20.46 -8.68
N TYR A 640 -12.09 -20.73 -8.68
CA TYR A 640 -11.08 -19.74 -9.06
C TYR A 640 -10.94 -19.70 -10.58
N GLY A 641 -10.31 -18.66 -11.10
CA GLY A 641 -10.07 -18.53 -12.53
C GLY A 641 -9.66 -17.12 -12.93
N ASP A 642 -9.37 -16.96 -14.22
CA ASP A 642 -9.03 -15.68 -14.84
C ASP A 642 -10.17 -15.24 -15.75
N VAL A 643 -10.53 -13.96 -15.72
CA VAL A 643 -11.57 -13.40 -16.60
C VAL A 643 -11.22 -11.99 -17.07
N TRP A 644 -11.83 -11.59 -18.20
CA TRP A 644 -11.85 -10.19 -18.60
C TRP A 644 -13.06 -9.49 -17.98
N VAL A 645 -12.81 -8.39 -17.28
CA VAL A 645 -13.86 -7.44 -16.88
C VAL A 645 -13.97 -6.38 -17.97
N VAL A 646 -15.15 -6.21 -18.54
CA VAL A 646 -15.40 -5.32 -19.68
C VAL A 646 -16.35 -4.21 -19.26
N ALA A 647 -15.92 -2.97 -19.47
CA ALA A 647 -16.75 -1.79 -19.36
C ALA A 647 -17.19 -1.35 -20.76
N ALA A 648 -18.46 -0.97 -20.92
CA ALA A 648 -19.01 -0.39 -22.13
C ALA A 648 -19.69 0.94 -21.81
N TYR A 649 -19.12 2.04 -22.30
CA TYR A 649 -19.71 3.37 -22.22
C TYR A 649 -20.59 3.63 -23.45
N PRO A 650 -21.91 3.80 -23.29
CA PRO A 650 -22.80 4.12 -24.40
C PRO A 650 -22.53 5.56 -24.87
N ARG A 651 -22.30 5.74 -26.17
CA ARG A 651 -22.08 7.09 -26.75
C ARG A 651 -23.33 7.98 -26.72
N ASN A 652 -24.50 7.40 -26.45
CA ASN A 652 -25.80 8.08 -26.35
C ASN A 652 -26.38 7.98 -24.93
N LEU A 653 -25.86 8.78 -23.99
CA LEU A 653 -26.54 9.00 -22.70
C LEU A 653 -27.50 10.19 -22.73
N GLY A 654 -27.56 10.91 -23.86
CA GLY A 654 -28.76 11.68 -24.23
C GLY A 654 -29.88 10.70 -24.55
N ARG A 655 -31.06 10.93 -23.99
CA ARG A 655 -32.24 10.05 -24.01
C ARG A 655 -32.88 9.86 -25.42
N ASP A 656 -32.09 9.88 -26.48
CA ASP A 656 -32.50 9.62 -27.85
C ASP A 656 -31.95 8.28 -28.32
N ARG A 657 -32.85 7.30 -28.40
CA ARG A 657 -32.66 5.92 -28.87
C ARG A 657 -32.36 5.82 -30.39
N ALA A 658 -31.65 6.79 -30.98
CA ALA A 658 -31.55 6.89 -32.43
C ALA A 658 -30.16 7.32 -32.94
N SER A 659 -29.07 6.71 -32.44
CA SER A 659 -27.82 6.69 -33.21
C SER A 659 -27.08 5.37 -33.04
N ASP A 660 -26.72 4.73 -34.16
CA ASP A 660 -25.96 3.46 -34.24
C ASP A 660 -24.48 3.60 -33.81
N ALA A 661 -24.18 4.59 -32.96
CA ALA A 661 -22.83 4.83 -32.49
C ALA A 661 -22.37 3.70 -31.57
N ARG A 662 -21.38 2.93 -32.02
CA ARG A 662 -20.80 1.82 -31.26
C ARG A 662 -20.33 2.31 -29.87
N PRO A 663 -20.62 1.55 -28.80
CA PRO A 663 -20.16 1.90 -27.46
C PRO A 663 -18.63 1.91 -27.41
N VAL A 664 -18.09 2.78 -26.56
CA VAL A 664 -16.66 2.78 -26.25
C VAL A 664 -16.42 1.71 -25.20
N LYS A 665 -15.51 0.78 -25.48
CA LYS A 665 -15.21 -0.34 -24.57
C LYS A 665 -13.79 -0.25 -24.03
N GLY A 666 -13.63 -0.72 -22.80
CA GLY A 666 -12.35 -0.98 -22.16
C GLY A 666 -12.42 -2.30 -21.41
N ARG A 667 -11.26 -2.91 -21.16
CA ARG A 667 -11.18 -4.16 -20.39
C ARG A 667 -10.06 -4.13 -19.36
N ALA A 668 -10.23 -4.88 -18.29
CA ALA A 668 -9.22 -5.18 -17.28
C ALA A 668 -9.14 -6.69 -17.04
N HIS A 669 -7.96 -7.16 -16.68
CA HIS A 669 -7.77 -8.53 -16.23
C HIS A 669 -8.25 -8.68 -14.80
N LEU A 670 -8.94 -9.77 -14.47
CA LEU A 670 -9.29 -10.12 -13.10
C LEU A 670 -8.86 -11.55 -12.82
N LEU A 671 -7.97 -11.70 -11.84
CA LEU A 671 -7.64 -13.00 -11.27
C LEU A 671 -8.51 -13.24 -10.03
N VAL A 672 -9.27 -14.32 -10.02
CA VAL A 672 -10.04 -14.79 -8.86
C VAL A 672 -9.32 -15.98 -8.26
N THR A 673 -8.83 -15.87 -7.02
CA THR A 673 -8.07 -16.94 -6.37
C THR A 673 -8.82 -17.60 -5.22
N VAL A 674 -8.23 -18.67 -4.69
CA VAL A 674 -8.61 -19.25 -3.39
C VAL A 674 -8.63 -18.19 -2.26
N PRO A 675 -9.34 -18.47 -1.14
CA PRO A 675 -9.35 -17.58 0.02
C PRO A 675 -7.95 -17.22 0.52
N SER A 676 -7.85 -16.08 1.21
CA SER A 676 -6.65 -15.75 1.96
C SER A 676 -6.58 -16.61 3.23
N TYR A 677 -5.98 -17.81 3.11
CA TYR A 677 -5.82 -18.74 4.24
C TYR A 677 -4.87 -18.22 5.33
N ILE A 678 -3.97 -17.31 4.95
CA ILE A 678 -3.01 -16.70 5.86
C ILE A 678 -3.27 -15.20 5.86
N MET A 679 -4.03 -14.75 6.86
CA MET A 679 -4.11 -13.34 7.19
C MET A 679 -3.04 -13.04 8.24
N PHE A 680 -1.93 -12.49 7.78
CA PHE A 680 -0.85 -11.99 8.63
C PHE A 680 -1.24 -10.71 9.40
N ASP A 681 -2.49 -10.29 9.29
CA ASP A 681 -3.07 -9.18 10.00
C ASP A 681 -4.36 -9.63 10.68
N GLN A 682 -4.56 -9.19 11.92
CA GLN A 682 -5.71 -9.49 12.75
C GLN A 682 -6.15 -8.16 13.38
N PRO A 683 -7.45 -7.93 13.60
CA PRO A 683 -8.02 -6.61 13.78
C PRO A 683 -7.47 -5.87 15.00
N GLU A 684 -6.57 -4.91 14.81
CA GLU A 684 -6.25 -3.87 15.78
C GLU A 684 -5.71 -2.60 15.04
N VAL A 685 -6.17 -1.41 15.45
CA VAL A 685 -5.47 -0.31 16.17
C VAL A 685 -6.54 0.79 16.35
N ALA A 686 -7.28 0.79 17.46
CA ALA A 686 -8.07 1.91 18.02
C ALA A 686 -8.99 1.38 19.15
N ARG A 687 -9.33 2.26 20.11
CA ARG A 687 -10.29 2.00 21.19
C ARG A 687 -11.74 1.89 20.71
#